data_AF-A0A918Y6R3-F1
#
_entry.id   AF-A0A918Y6R3-F1
#
_cell.length_a   1.000
_cell.length_b   1.000
_cell.length_c   1.000
_cell.angle_alpha   90.00
_cell.angle_beta   90.00
_cell.angle_gamma   90.00
#
_symmetry.space_group_name_H-M   'P 1'
#
loop_
_entity.id
_entity.type
_entity.pdbx_description
1 polymer ?
#
loop_
_entity_poly.entity_id
_entity_poly.type
_entity_poly.pdbx_seq_one_letter_code
_entity_poly.pdbx_strand_id
1 'polypeptide(L)'
;MPQHTSTHQSPPETGPTEDDTPTDRPQTDPAPEAPAAGHPADGDSADGDSAARIPAPRPEQPGTGTPAQEPGASGPGEAADPDEPRPGSASAANASPRTEAVTATGTPTGTGTGTGTGTGTGPNEAEAEAGRGPGGEDGEAADADADAPAPSTPGEPIGSTTPGEPTTSPEPTASPEPATPAASATPRSPLAPRALRVLRAARPRALRRAWAGWKDGHPVPARVLSLAVTLLALGLVVVALLLPNKQEQLHLAAFTRIPVEALLGAAVLIALPRRPRIAVAVLGGACLGVLTVLNLTDIEFNQYLGRSFNVILDWQLLDDARSYLADTLGGTVALLAAVGAVLLVLAVLAVMALAVVRVGNFLGRDKARSTRGLLLVSALWMTCSTLNLQVSGIPLASEHTITMLKYHEQALRSTIRDEREFAKTARADAFGNTPGSQLVPGLRGKDMIFTFIESYGRSAIEDPIEAPGVDRTLADSTQALAKAGFHAKSGWLTSATYGGGSWLGHSTTMSGLWIDNQNRYRTVTSGDHLTLTKAFQKTGAWDTVGVMPGVQKGWPEAKWYGLDKVYNAFQVGYRGPKFSWSTMPDQYALEAFQRLEHSKKRDKPLMGFVILTSSHQPWAPIPKMVPWDRLGDGSVFKGIEAAGTKPQDIITNPTRSREEYGKSVQYSVTALTQWLERYGNANTVLVFLGDHQPIARVSGNHASRDVPISIVAKDPKVLDKIASWGWTDGLRPAHDAPVWKMSAFRDRFLTAYGSTPHPSKG
;
A
#
# COMPACT_ATOMS: atom_id res chain seq x y z
N MET A 1 -55.38 19.68 27.32
CA MET A 1 -54.90 18.70 28.33
C MET A 1 -55.12 17.27 27.81
N PRO A 2 -54.42 16.20 28.28
CA PRO A 2 -53.14 16.05 28.98
C PRO A 2 -51.93 16.97 28.78
N GLN A 3 -52.02 17.93 27.84
CA GLN A 3 -50.99 18.87 27.33
C GLN A 3 -50.34 18.27 26.07
N HIS A 4 -50.41 18.90 24.88
CA HIS A 4 -49.94 20.23 24.47
C HIS A 4 -48.42 20.39 24.68
N THR A 5 -47.60 20.82 23.71
CA THR A 5 -47.76 21.14 22.27
C THR A 5 -46.34 21.07 21.63
N SER A 6 -46.08 20.98 20.32
CA SER A 6 -46.13 22.05 19.29
C SER A 6 -45.59 23.42 19.75
N THR A 7 -44.84 24.23 18.98
CA THR A 7 -44.14 24.08 17.68
C THR A 7 -43.27 25.33 17.43
N HIS A 8 -42.30 25.23 16.51
CA HIS A 8 -41.82 26.29 15.57
C HIS A 8 -41.19 27.63 16.05
N GLN A 9 -39.96 27.84 15.57
CA GLN A 9 -39.44 29.02 14.83
C GLN A 9 -39.23 30.42 15.48
N SER A 10 -37.93 30.77 15.55
CA SER A 10 -37.30 31.92 14.86
C SER A 10 -37.31 33.33 15.51
N PRO A 11 -36.35 34.23 15.11
CA PRO A 11 -35.92 35.40 15.90
C PRO A 11 -36.47 36.75 15.38
N PRO A 12 -36.04 37.87 15.98
CA PRO A 12 -35.37 38.92 15.17
C PRO A 12 -34.09 39.50 15.82
N GLU A 13 -33.63 40.66 15.34
CA GLU A 13 -32.28 41.23 15.48
C GLU A 13 -32.20 42.51 16.35
N THR A 14 -30.98 43.09 16.44
CA THR A 14 -30.61 44.53 16.61
C THR A 14 -31.04 45.37 17.84
N GLY A 15 -30.11 46.20 18.35
CA GLY A 15 -30.42 47.40 19.16
C GLY A 15 -29.34 47.80 20.20
N PRO A 16 -28.84 49.06 20.25
CA PRO A 16 -27.71 49.47 21.11
C PRO A 16 -28.02 50.64 22.08
N THR A 17 -26.96 51.34 22.57
CA THR A 17 -26.89 52.58 23.40
C THR A 17 -27.22 52.46 24.90
N GLU A 18 -26.74 53.34 25.80
CA GLU A 18 -25.39 53.93 26.05
C GLU A 18 -25.43 54.66 27.43
N ASP A 19 -24.57 55.66 27.68
CA ASP A 19 -24.46 56.56 28.86
C ASP A 19 -23.75 55.97 30.11
N ASP A 20 -22.86 56.68 30.85
CA ASP A 20 -22.37 58.07 30.70
C ASP A 20 -20.91 58.27 31.25
N THR A 21 -20.32 59.45 31.00
CA THR A 21 -18.93 59.87 31.36
C THR A 21 -18.93 61.39 31.71
N PRO A 22 -17.91 62.27 31.50
CA PRO A 22 -16.43 62.17 31.38
C PRO A 22 -15.77 62.15 32.79
N THR A 23 -14.66 62.78 33.24
CA THR A 23 -13.62 63.78 32.80
C THR A 23 -12.28 63.41 33.47
N ASP A 24 -11.08 63.95 33.15
CA ASP A 24 -10.67 65.03 32.23
C ASP A 24 -9.30 64.70 31.56
N ARG A 25 -8.77 65.60 30.71
CA ARG A 25 -7.50 65.50 29.93
C ARG A 25 -6.62 66.77 30.17
N PRO A 26 -5.59 67.20 29.37
CA PRO A 26 -5.02 66.76 28.07
C PRO A 26 -3.48 66.47 28.06
N GLN A 27 -2.90 65.74 27.09
CA GLN A 27 -2.09 66.14 25.88
C GLN A 27 -0.79 66.97 26.14
N THR A 28 0.30 67.00 25.34
CA THR A 28 0.56 66.73 23.89
C THR A 28 1.99 66.19 23.59
N ASP A 29 2.12 65.16 22.74
CA ASP A 29 2.89 65.07 21.45
C ASP A 29 4.45 65.26 21.38
N PRO A 30 5.15 65.05 20.22
CA PRO A 30 5.22 63.88 19.32
C PRO A 30 6.68 63.44 18.90
N ALA A 31 6.85 62.66 17.81
CA ALA A 31 8.12 62.13 17.24
C ALA A 31 8.85 63.09 16.24
N PRO A 32 10.01 62.76 15.57
CA PRO A 32 10.09 61.78 14.45
C PRO A 32 11.48 61.07 14.19
N GLU A 33 11.53 60.32 13.08
CA GLU A 33 12.61 59.79 12.17
C GLU A 33 14.15 59.80 12.48
N ALA A 34 14.89 58.93 11.74
CA ALA A 34 16.35 58.71 11.80
C ALA A 34 17.12 59.48 10.68
N PRO A 35 18.48 59.62 10.74
CA PRO A 35 19.39 58.57 10.23
C PRO A 35 20.75 58.48 11.01
N ALA A 36 21.89 58.27 10.31
CA ALA A 36 23.09 57.57 10.85
C ALA A 36 24.41 58.38 10.92
N ALA A 37 25.44 57.72 11.50
CA ALA A 37 26.91 57.96 11.45
C ALA A 37 27.57 58.93 12.47
N GLY A 38 28.74 58.51 13.02
CA GLY A 38 29.60 59.31 13.91
C GLY A 38 30.71 58.48 14.64
N HIS A 39 31.90 59.05 14.80
CA HIS A 39 33.14 58.53 15.43
C HIS A 39 33.67 59.61 16.44
N PRO A 40 34.78 59.45 17.21
CA PRO A 40 35.49 58.28 17.79
C PRO A 40 35.96 58.54 19.28
N ALA A 41 37.07 57.90 19.73
CA ALA A 41 37.99 58.26 20.85
C ALA A 41 37.52 58.03 22.32
N ASP A 42 38.38 57.72 23.34
CA ASP A 42 39.82 57.32 23.40
C ASP A 42 40.17 56.64 24.76
N GLY A 43 41.34 55.95 24.85
CA GLY A 43 41.97 55.41 26.09
C GLY A 43 41.65 53.91 26.41
N ASP A 44 42.56 52.92 26.43
CA ASP A 44 43.94 52.73 26.98
C ASP A 44 43.95 52.33 28.49
N SER A 45 44.72 51.35 29.02
CA SER A 45 45.89 50.58 28.50
C SER A 45 46.00 49.14 29.08
N ALA A 46 46.81 48.27 28.42
CA ALA A 46 47.57 47.09 28.95
C ALA A 46 46.84 45.91 29.67
N ASP A 47 47.29 44.64 29.65
CA ASP A 47 48.34 43.89 28.92
C ASP A 47 48.01 42.37 28.97
N GLY A 48 48.56 41.48 28.12
CA GLY A 48 48.26 40.03 28.30
C GLY A 48 48.67 38.91 27.31
N ASP A 49 49.36 39.18 26.19
CA ASP A 49 50.06 38.19 25.32
C ASP A 49 49.28 37.06 24.57
N SER A 50 49.72 36.79 23.32
CA SER A 50 49.63 35.59 22.44
C SER A 50 48.38 34.66 22.42
N ALA A 51 47.93 34.08 21.30
CA ALA A 51 48.20 34.16 19.85
C ALA A 51 47.20 33.18 19.14
N ALA A 52 46.77 33.26 17.88
CA ALA A 52 46.86 34.23 16.77
C ALA A 52 45.56 34.15 15.92
N ARG A 53 45.58 34.52 14.62
CA ARG A 53 44.41 34.43 13.71
C ARG A 53 44.76 34.15 12.24
N ILE A 54 43.82 33.57 11.49
CA ILE A 54 43.71 33.66 10.02
C ILE A 54 42.25 33.96 9.65
N PRO A 55 41.95 35.04 8.90
CA PRO A 55 40.62 35.31 8.32
C PRO A 55 40.55 35.07 6.80
N ALA A 56 39.34 35.05 6.23
CA ALA A 56 39.07 34.73 4.81
C ALA A 56 38.87 35.98 3.91
N PRO A 57 39.04 35.86 2.56
CA PRO A 57 38.86 36.97 1.60
C PRO A 57 37.65 36.83 0.64
N ARG A 58 37.22 37.97 0.09
CA ARG A 58 36.32 38.18 -1.08
C ARG A 58 36.33 39.68 -1.45
N PRO A 59 35.85 40.11 -2.65
CA PRO A 59 35.74 39.44 -3.96
C PRO A 59 36.21 40.34 -5.14
N GLU A 60 35.77 39.99 -6.37
CA GLU A 60 35.53 40.81 -7.60
C GLU A 60 36.30 40.42 -8.90
N GLN A 61 35.80 40.92 -10.04
CA GLN A 61 36.15 40.55 -11.44
C GLN A 61 36.37 41.85 -12.28
N PRO A 62 36.32 41.87 -13.64
CA PRO A 62 36.70 40.91 -14.69
C PRO A 62 37.71 41.51 -15.71
N GLY A 63 38.14 40.75 -16.73
CA GLY A 63 38.94 41.29 -17.86
C GLY A 63 39.04 40.35 -19.07
N THR A 64 39.20 40.90 -20.29
CA THR A 64 39.11 40.19 -21.58
C THR A 64 40.36 40.38 -22.47
N GLY A 65 40.79 39.35 -23.22
CA GLY A 65 41.85 39.48 -24.25
C GLY A 65 42.14 38.20 -25.05
N THR A 66 42.45 38.34 -26.35
CA THR A 66 42.77 37.29 -27.36
C THR A 66 43.32 38.02 -28.61
N PRO A 67 43.97 37.41 -29.64
CA PRO A 67 44.44 36.02 -29.85
C PRO A 67 45.99 36.00 -30.07
N ALA A 68 46.71 35.14 -30.83
CA ALA A 68 46.47 33.91 -31.63
C ALA A 68 47.82 33.16 -31.81
N GLN A 69 47.82 31.81 -31.93
CA GLN A 69 48.45 31.07 -33.06
C GLN A 69 48.19 29.55 -32.98
N GLU A 70 47.97 28.94 -34.14
CA GLU A 70 47.87 27.49 -34.44
C GLU A 70 48.56 27.27 -35.82
N PRO A 71 48.95 26.04 -36.26
CA PRO A 71 47.99 24.97 -36.59
C PRO A 71 48.41 23.53 -36.18
N GLY A 72 47.43 22.63 -35.95
CA GLY A 72 47.71 21.25 -35.47
C GLY A 72 46.96 20.04 -36.10
N ALA A 73 45.79 20.25 -36.72
CA ALA A 73 45.01 19.30 -37.53
C ALA A 73 44.44 17.99 -36.92
N SER A 74 43.09 17.85 -37.00
CA SER A 74 42.27 16.61 -36.95
C SER A 74 42.09 15.92 -35.57
N GLY A 75 40.93 15.42 -35.17
CA GLY A 75 39.57 15.45 -35.74
C GLY A 75 38.62 14.65 -34.81
N PRO A 76 37.36 15.08 -34.55
CA PRO A 76 36.64 14.67 -33.34
C PRO A 76 35.91 13.31 -33.42
N GLY A 77 35.84 12.63 -32.28
CA GLY A 77 34.95 11.48 -32.04
C GLY A 77 33.58 11.91 -31.53
N GLU A 78 32.56 11.13 -31.86
CA GLU A 78 31.13 11.45 -31.63
C GLU A 78 30.67 11.08 -30.22
N ALA A 79 29.82 11.91 -29.60
CA ALA A 79 29.26 11.66 -28.28
C ALA A 79 27.95 10.87 -28.39
N ALA A 80 27.83 9.76 -27.63
CA ALA A 80 26.68 8.85 -27.72
C ALA A 80 25.58 9.18 -26.69
N ASP A 81 24.33 9.12 -27.14
CA ASP A 81 23.09 9.39 -26.41
C ASP A 81 22.62 8.13 -25.62
N PRO A 82 22.18 8.22 -24.34
CA PRO A 82 21.99 7.04 -23.50
C PRO A 82 20.52 6.62 -23.29
N ASP A 83 19.82 6.13 -24.32
CA ASP A 83 18.56 5.37 -24.10
C ASP A 83 18.11 4.46 -25.28
N GLU A 84 18.62 3.21 -25.33
CA GLU A 84 17.87 2.07 -25.91
C GLU A 84 18.43 0.69 -25.45
N PRO A 85 17.60 -0.29 -25.04
CA PRO A 85 18.08 -1.59 -24.59
C PRO A 85 18.24 -2.61 -25.74
N ARG A 86 19.40 -3.28 -25.82
CA ARG A 86 19.62 -4.43 -26.72
C ARG A 86 19.66 -5.77 -25.97
N PRO A 87 19.21 -6.88 -26.60
CA PRO A 87 19.02 -8.16 -25.92
C PRO A 87 20.37 -8.86 -25.61
N GLY A 88 20.46 -9.49 -24.44
CA GLY A 88 21.70 -10.09 -23.93
C GLY A 88 21.84 -11.60 -24.14
N SER A 89 23.05 -12.12 -23.87
CA SER A 89 23.34 -13.55 -23.68
C SER A 89 24.69 -13.74 -22.96
N ALA A 90 24.75 -14.66 -21.99
CA ALA A 90 25.92 -15.20 -21.25
C ALA A 90 26.87 -14.18 -20.54
N SER A 91 27.28 -14.29 -19.28
CA SER A 91 27.32 -15.37 -18.27
C SER A 91 28.35 -16.50 -18.50
N ALA A 92 29.63 -16.21 -18.20
CA ALA A 92 30.68 -17.17 -17.81
C ALA A 92 31.88 -16.39 -17.23
N ALA A 93 32.65 -16.85 -16.22
CA ALA A 93 32.46 -17.98 -15.32
C ALA A 93 33.22 -17.72 -14.00
N ASN A 94 32.79 -18.37 -12.91
CA ASN A 94 33.65 -18.60 -11.75
C ASN A 94 34.21 -20.03 -11.87
N ALA A 95 35.50 -20.24 -11.59
CA ALA A 95 36.20 -21.45 -12.05
C ALA A 95 36.15 -22.61 -11.04
N SER A 96 35.96 -23.83 -11.56
CA SER A 96 36.41 -25.07 -10.94
C SER A 96 36.75 -26.07 -12.06
N PRO A 97 37.78 -26.92 -11.90
CA PRO A 97 38.43 -27.57 -13.03
C PRO A 97 37.72 -28.82 -13.57
N ARG A 98 38.13 -29.13 -14.82
CA ARG A 98 38.01 -30.37 -15.63
C ARG A 98 38.00 -31.68 -14.80
N THR A 99 37.40 -32.77 -15.28
CA THR A 99 37.68 -33.38 -16.61
C THR A 99 36.50 -34.10 -17.28
N GLU A 100 36.65 -34.16 -18.61
CA GLU A 100 35.90 -34.78 -19.72
C GLU A 100 35.08 -36.07 -19.48
N ALA A 101 34.13 -36.30 -20.39
CA ALA A 101 33.34 -37.52 -20.52
C ALA A 101 33.43 -38.08 -21.94
N VAL A 102 33.36 -39.41 -22.09
CA VAL A 102 32.97 -40.10 -23.35
C VAL A 102 32.11 -41.32 -23.01
N THR A 103 31.10 -41.59 -23.85
CA THR A 103 30.11 -42.66 -23.76
C THR A 103 30.66 -44.02 -24.22
N ALA A 104 30.25 -45.13 -23.58
CA ALA A 104 30.33 -46.47 -24.17
C ALA A 104 29.25 -47.42 -23.63
N THR A 105 28.75 -48.31 -24.48
CA THR A 105 27.79 -49.38 -24.16
C THR A 105 28.37 -50.75 -24.55
N GLY A 106 28.25 -51.77 -23.69
CA GLY A 106 28.33 -53.18 -24.09
C GLY A 106 29.46 -54.05 -23.48
N THR A 107 29.06 -54.96 -22.57
CA THR A 107 29.15 -56.44 -22.67
C THR A 107 30.27 -57.09 -23.53
N PRO A 108 30.83 -58.28 -23.16
CA PRO A 108 31.17 -58.86 -21.84
C PRO A 108 32.60 -59.50 -21.83
N THR A 109 32.83 -60.50 -20.96
CA THR A 109 34.05 -61.36 -20.80
C THR A 109 35.25 -60.69 -20.12
N GLY A 110 36.12 -61.41 -19.40
CA GLY A 110 36.04 -62.81 -18.94
C GLY A 110 37.40 -63.39 -18.50
N THR A 111 37.42 -64.27 -17.49
CA THR A 111 38.61 -64.89 -16.86
C THR A 111 39.60 -63.93 -16.16
N GLY A 112 40.31 -64.32 -15.10
CA GLY A 112 40.24 -65.56 -14.32
C GLY A 112 41.36 -65.65 -13.27
N THR A 113 41.27 -66.63 -12.35
CA THR A 113 42.24 -66.99 -11.27
C THR A 113 42.53 -65.92 -10.20
N GLY A 114 42.71 -66.26 -8.92
CA GLY A 114 42.49 -67.55 -8.24
C GLY A 114 43.05 -67.56 -6.82
N THR A 115 42.54 -68.47 -5.97
CA THR A 115 43.03 -68.86 -4.62
C THR A 115 43.18 -67.76 -3.54
N GLY A 116 42.74 -67.95 -2.29
CA GLY A 116 42.00 -69.08 -1.69
C GLY A 116 41.91 -68.94 -0.16
N THR A 117 41.16 -69.86 0.49
CA THR A 117 41.06 -70.10 1.96
C THR A 117 40.70 -68.92 2.88
N GLY A 118 39.68 -69.00 3.74
CA GLY A 118 38.71 -70.08 3.97
C GLY A 118 37.88 -69.85 5.25
N THR A 119 36.90 -70.74 5.51
CA THR A 119 36.19 -70.99 6.80
C THR A 119 35.61 -69.78 7.60
N GLY A 120 34.33 -69.74 7.95
CA GLY A 120 33.24 -70.71 7.73
C GLY A 120 32.08 -70.50 8.72
N THR A 121 30.98 -71.23 8.51
CA THR A 121 29.80 -71.40 9.42
C THR A 121 29.07 -70.15 9.92
N GLY A 122 27.78 -70.05 9.55
CA GLY A 122 26.81 -69.15 10.18
C GLY A 122 25.91 -69.87 11.19
N PRO A 123 24.56 -69.87 11.03
CA PRO A 123 23.67 -69.36 12.08
C PRO A 123 22.59 -70.35 12.57
N ASN A 124 21.84 -69.94 13.60
CA ASN A 124 20.36 -70.07 13.77
C ASN A 124 19.93 -69.55 15.19
N GLU A 125 18.76 -68.89 15.34
CA GLU A 125 17.47 -69.38 15.95
C GLU A 125 17.53 -69.70 17.47
N ALA A 126 16.45 -69.66 18.27
CA ALA A 126 15.16 -68.93 18.29
C ALA A 126 14.46 -69.21 19.65
N GLU A 127 13.39 -68.47 20.00
CA GLU A 127 12.39 -68.83 21.06
C GLU A 127 12.94 -69.00 22.51
N ALA A 128 12.15 -69.22 23.58
CA ALA A 128 10.89 -68.59 24.03
C ALA A 128 10.67 -68.77 25.56
N GLU A 129 9.75 -67.97 26.13
CA GLU A 129 8.98 -68.12 27.41
C GLU A 129 9.61 -68.37 28.82
N ALA A 130 9.03 -67.62 29.79
CA ALA A 130 8.60 -67.99 31.15
C ALA A 130 9.56 -68.51 32.27
N GLY A 131 9.46 -67.87 33.46
CA GLY A 131 9.19 -68.62 34.69
C GLY A 131 9.75 -68.18 36.07
N ARG A 132 8.87 -67.57 36.90
CA ARG A 132 8.76 -67.69 38.39
C ARG A 132 9.79 -67.01 39.34
N GLY A 133 9.27 -66.52 40.48
CA GLY A 133 10.01 -66.16 41.73
C GLY A 133 10.11 -67.36 42.71
N PRO A 134 10.19 -67.17 44.06
CA PRO A 134 9.11 -66.51 44.84
C PRO A 134 9.47 -65.83 46.21
N GLY A 135 8.44 -65.29 46.90
CA GLY A 135 8.36 -65.03 48.37
C GLY A 135 8.78 -63.63 48.87
N GLY A 136 8.16 -62.99 49.87
CA GLY A 136 6.93 -63.20 50.68
C GLY A 136 6.76 -61.97 51.63
N GLU A 137 5.59 -61.36 51.83
CA GLU A 137 4.55 -61.64 52.89
C GLU A 137 5.09 -61.40 54.33
N ASP A 138 4.42 -60.73 55.30
CA ASP A 138 2.99 -60.43 55.58
C ASP A 138 2.70 -58.89 55.75
N GLY A 139 1.50 -58.34 56.04
CA GLY A 139 0.15 -58.89 56.33
C GLY A 139 -0.94 -57.81 56.57
N GLU A 140 -2.20 -58.25 56.72
CA GLU A 140 -3.51 -57.50 56.82
C GLU A 140 -3.85 -56.92 58.22
N ALA A 141 -4.95 -56.17 58.50
CA ALA A 141 -5.87 -55.25 57.78
C ALA A 141 -6.93 -54.66 58.77
N ALA A 142 -7.70 -53.63 58.39
CA ALA A 142 -9.04 -53.28 58.95
C ALA A 142 -9.75 -52.16 58.15
N ASP A 143 -11.08 -52.25 57.97
CA ASP A 143 -11.93 -51.31 57.20
C ASP A 143 -12.70 -50.27 58.06
N ALA A 144 -13.09 -49.13 57.45
CA ALA A 144 -14.50 -48.67 57.38
C ALA A 144 -14.72 -47.36 56.58
N ASP A 145 -15.76 -47.39 55.73
CA ASP A 145 -16.67 -46.32 55.26
C ASP A 145 -16.28 -45.12 54.34
N ALA A 146 -17.13 -45.00 53.30
CA ALA A 146 -17.72 -43.78 52.68
C ALA A 146 -17.13 -43.12 51.40
N ASP A 147 -17.61 -43.65 50.26
CA ASP A 147 -18.36 -42.93 49.19
C ASP A 147 -17.63 -42.04 48.14
N ALA A 148 -17.40 -42.61 46.94
CA ALA A 148 -17.33 -41.90 45.64
C ALA A 148 -17.34 -42.89 44.44
N PRO A 149 -18.10 -42.63 43.35
CA PRO A 149 -17.98 -43.36 42.07
C PRO A 149 -17.28 -42.58 40.94
N ALA A 150 -16.69 -43.29 39.98
CA ALA A 150 -15.80 -42.78 38.92
C ALA A 150 -16.31 -43.12 37.47
N PRO A 151 -15.66 -42.64 36.38
CA PRO A 151 -16.26 -42.62 35.02
C PRO A 151 -15.75 -43.72 34.05
N SER A 152 -16.40 -43.87 32.87
CA SER A 152 -15.77 -44.41 31.63
C SER A 152 -16.62 -44.22 30.35
N THR A 153 -15.96 -44.35 29.20
CA THR A 153 -16.42 -44.30 27.77
C THR A 153 -15.79 -45.52 27.03
N PRO A 154 -15.87 -45.77 25.68
CA PRO A 154 -16.46 -45.04 24.53
C PRO A 154 -17.29 -45.90 23.52
N GLY A 155 -17.72 -45.34 22.37
CA GLY A 155 -18.22 -46.07 21.19
C GLY A 155 -18.63 -45.19 19.98
N GLU A 156 -18.41 -45.67 18.74
CA GLU A 156 -18.70 -45.04 17.42
C GLU A 156 -18.87 -46.19 16.35
N PRO A 157 -19.11 -46.03 15.00
CA PRO A 157 -19.11 -44.83 14.11
C PRO A 157 -20.19 -44.80 12.94
N ILE A 158 -20.03 -43.87 11.98
CA ILE A 158 -20.53 -43.81 10.55
C ILE A 158 -22.01 -43.40 10.28
N GLY A 159 -22.30 -42.56 9.24
CA GLY A 159 -23.72 -42.48 8.74
C GLY A 159 -24.23 -41.60 7.55
N SER A 160 -23.56 -40.53 7.07
CA SER A 160 -23.83 -39.77 5.79
C SER A 160 -25.25 -39.25 5.33
N THR A 161 -25.23 -38.16 4.53
CA THR A 161 -26.24 -37.63 3.54
C THR A 161 -27.29 -36.55 3.90
N THR A 162 -27.38 -35.55 3.01
CA THR A 162 -28.46 -34.55 2.73
C THR A 162 -29.41 -35.07 1.61
N PRO A 163 -30.54 -34.44 1.16
CA PRO A 163 -31.07 -33.08 1.42
C PRO A 163 -32.61 -32.97 1.69
N GLY A 164 -33.18 -31.75 1.77
CA GLY A 164 -34.64 -31.51 1.68
C GLY A 164 -35.10 -30.04 1.92
N GLU A 165 -36.11 -29.57 1.19
CA GLU A 165 -36.77 -28.24 1.33
C GLU A 165 -38.25 -28.37 1.82
N PRO A 166 -38.95 -27.27 2.20
CA PRO A 166 -40.05 -27.31 3.19
C PRO A 166 -41.49 -27.39 2.64
N THR A 167 -42.49 -27.54 3.54
CA THR A 167 -43.92 -27.55 3.18
C THR A 167 -44.87 -26.87 4.22
N THR A 168 -45.44 -25.73 3.82
CA THR A 168 -46.83 -25.24 4.04
C THR A 168 -47.57 -25.31 5.41
N SER A 169 -47.91 -24.11 5.93
CA SER A 169 -49.27 -23.71 6.43
C SER A 169 -49.83 -24.33 7.74
N PRO A 170 -50.96 -23.85 8.36
CA PRO A 170 -51.90 -22.79 7.95
C PRO A 170 -52.27 -21.71 9.02
N GLU A 171 -53.29 -20.91 8.69
CA GLU A 171 -53.95 -19.79 9.44
C GLU A 171 -55.25 -20.24 10.18
N PRO A 172 -55.74 -19.50 11.21
CA PRO A 172 -57.10 -19.66 11.76
C PRO A 172 -58.04 -18.44 11.55
N THR A 173 -59.36 -18.68 11.60
CA THR A 173 -60.44 -17.80 11.06
C THR A 173 -61.41 -17.23 12.12
N ALA A 174 -62.22 -16.21 11.78
CA ALA A 174 -63.39 -15.74 12.58
C ALA A 174 -64.53 -15.12 11.72
N SER A 175 -65.77 -15.09 12.23
CA SER A 175 -67.06 -14.69 11.57
C SER A 175 -68.25 -14.75 12.58
N PRO A 176 -69.53 -14.35 12.31
CA PRO A 176 -70.12 -13.40 11.32
C PRO A 176 -71.28 -12.46 11.86
N GLU A 177 -71.68 -11.43 11.06
CA GLU A 177 -73.05 -10.82 10.78
C GLU A 177 -74.18 -10.58 11.85
N PRO A 178 -75.37 -9.93 11.58
CA PRO A 178 -75.99 -9.44 10.30
C PRO A 178 -76.69 -8.02 10.25
N ALA A 179 -77.12 -7.61 9.03
CA ALA A 179 -78.26 -6.71 8.63
C ALA A 179 -78.29 -5.19 9.04
N THR A 180 -78.30 -4.14 8.19
CA THR A 180 -79.09 -3.66 6.98
C THR A 180 -80.37 -2.84 7.26
N PRO A 181 -80.88 -1.93 6.36
CA PRO A 181 -80.24 -1.11 5.31
C PRO A 181 -80.72 0.39 5.20
N ALA A 182 -79.95 1.25 4.51
CA ALA A 182 -80.44 2.48 3.84
C ALA A 182 -79.45 2.91 2.71
N ALA A 183 -79.87 3.70 1.71
CA ALA A 183 -79.12 3.88 0.45
C ALA A 183 -78.92 5.34 -0.02
N SER A 184 -77.82 5.60 -0.75
CA SER A 184 -77.70 6.70 -1.76
C SER A 184 -76.47 6.57 -2.69
N ALA A 185 -76.72 6.03 -3.89
CA ALA A 185 -76.17 6.36 -5.22
C ALA A 185 -74.66 6.60 -5.54
N THR A 186 -74.33 6.22 -6.79
CA THR A 186 -73.23 6.67 -7.69
C THR A 186 -71.79 6.16 -7.45
N PRO A 187 -70.96 6.04 -8.53
CA PRO A 187 -70.15 4.84 -8.70
C PRO A 187 -68.63 4.99 -8.50
N ARG A 188 -67.98 3.87 -8.19
CA ARG A 188 -66.51 3.72 -8.13
C ARG A 188 -65.89 3.79 -9.53
N SER A 189 -64.69 4.36 -9.62
CA SER A 189 -63.73 4.13 -10.71
C SER A 189 -62.34 3.87 -10.12
N PRO A 190 -61.53 2.97 -10.69
CA PRO A 190 -60.27 2.54 -10.09
C PRO A 190 -59.19 3.63 -10.16
N LEU A 191 -58.45 3.80 -9.04
CA LEU A 191 -57.34 4.73 -8.93
C LEU A 191 -56.00 4.06 -9.32
N ALA A 192 -55.17 4.83 -10.02
CA ALA A 192 -53.79 4.51 -10.42
C ALA A 192 -53.60 3.37 -11.45
N PRO A 193 -52.49 3.34 -12.23
CA PRO A 193 -51.37 4.29 -12.24
C PRO A 193 -51.29 5.14 -13.52
N ARG A 194 -51.82 6.37 -13.50
CA ARG A 194 -51.56 7.37 -14.57
C ARG A 194 -50.11 7.89 -14.54
N ALA A 195 -49.46 7.89 -13.39
CA ALA A 195 -48.09 8.39 -13.20
C ALA A 195 -47.04 7.72 -14.12
N LEU A 196 -47.12 6.40 -14.29
CA LEU A 196 -46.15 5.63 -15.08
C LEU A 196 -46.24 5.83 -16.60
N ARG A 197 -47.27 6.51 -17.12
CA ARG A 197 -47.36 6.87 -18.55
C ARG A 197 -46.83 8.27 -18.88
N VAL A 198 -46.72 9.18 -17.90
CA VAL A 198 -46.30 10.58 -18.16
C VAL A 198 -44.78 10.68 -18.41
N LEU A 199 -43.98 9.89 -17.70
CA LEU A 199 -42.50 9.94 -17.78
C LEU A 199 -41.88 9.34 -19.07
N ARG A 200 -42.68 8.73 -19.97
CA ARG A 200 -42.15 8.00 -21.14
C ARG A 200 -42.48 8.58 -22.52
N ALA A 201 -43.23 9.69 -22.60
CA ALA A 201 -43.75 10.22 -23.87
C ALA A 201 -43.03 11.48 -24.41
N ALA A 202 -42.53 12.37 -23.56
CA ALA A 202 -42.13 13.73 -23.97
C ALA A 202 -40.76 14.18 -23.43
N ARG A 203 -39.74 14.16 -24.30
CA ARG A 203 -38.59 15.11 -24.34
C ARG A 203 -37.68 14.93 -25.57
N PRO A 204 -37.23 13.72 -25.97
CA PRO A 204 -36.24 13.56 -27.05
C PRO A 204 -36.69 14.04 -28.44
N ARG A 205 -37.97 13.85 -28.80
CA ARG A 205 -38.50 14.25 -30.10
C ARG A 205 -38.78 15.76 -30.21
N ALA A 206 -39.21 16.40 -29.12
CA ALA A 206 -39.44 17.85 -29.09
C ALA A 206 -38.12 18.63 -29.20
N LEU A 207 -37.11 18.29 -28.39
CA LEU A 207 -35.78 18.88 -28.47
C LEU A 207 -35.14 18.67 -29.85
N ARG A 208 -35.29 17.49 -30.47
CA ARG A 208 -34.80 17.24 -31.85
C ARG A 208 -35.52 18.08 -32.91
N ARG A 209 -36.81 18.41 -32.75
CA ARG A 209 -37.55 19.30 -33.67
C ARG A 209 -37.16 20.76 -33.48
N ALA A 210 -37.08 21.25 -32.24
CA ALA A 210 -36.60 22.60 -31.93
C ALA A 210 -35.16 22.82 -32.44
N TRP A 211 -34.28 21.84 -32.23
CA TRP A 211 -32.90 21.86 -32.72
C TRP A 211 -32.75 21.51 -34.22
N ALA A 212 -33.84 21.18 -34.92
CA ALA A 212 -33.88 21.19 -36.38
C ALA A 212 -34.24 22.60 -36.85
N GLY A 213 -35.40 23.13 -36.44
CA GLY A 213 -35.84 24.48 -36.81
C GLY A 213 -34.83 25.58 -36.48
N TRP A 214 -34.10 25.48 -35.37
CA TRP A 214 -32.99 26.40 -35.06
C TRP A 214 -31.82 26.31 -36.05
N LYS A 215 -31.48 25.11 -36.54
CA LYS A 215 -30.43 24.95 -37.58
C LYS A 215 -30.88 25.46 -38.93
N ASP A 216 -32.15 25.27 -39.24
CA ASP A 216 -32.76 25.69 -40.50
C ASP A 216 -32.89 27.24 -40.54
N GLY A 217 -33.20 27.87 -39.40
CA GLY A 217 -33.20 29.32 -39.22
C GLY A 217 -31.81 29.97 -39.06
N HIS A 218 -30.81 29.24 -38.53
CA HIS A 218 -29.45 29.77 -38.32
C HIS A 218 -28.37 28.87 -38.96
N PRO A 219 -28.34 28.75 -40.30
CA PRO A 219 -27.48 27.79 -41.01
C PRO A 219 -25.98 28.06 -40.84
N VAL A 220 -25.55 29.32 -40.64
CA VAL A 220 -24.13 29.66 -40.41
C VAL A 220 -23.68 29.28 -38.98
N PRO A 221 -24.32 29.74 -37.89
CA PRO A 221 -24.04 29.24 -36.53
C PRO A 221 -24.13 27.71 -36.42
N ALA A 222 -25.10 27.07 -37.06
CA ALA A 222 -25.24 25.61 -37.08
C ALA A 222 -24.04 24.91 -37.74
N ARG A 223 -23.47 25.48 -38.82
CA ARG A 223 -22.24 24.97 -39.46
C ARG A 223 -21.01 25.16 -38.58
N VAL A 224 -20.85 26.35 -37.98
CA VAL A 224 -19.72 26.66 -37.08
C VAL A 224 -19.73 25.73 -35.86
N LEU A 225 -20.87 25.60 -35.16
CA LEU A 225 -21.03 24.68 -34.04
C LEU A 225 -20.80 23.21 -34.45
N SER A 226 -21.29 22.81 -35.63
CA SER A 226 -21.06 21.48 -36.18
C SER A 226 -19.58 21.22 -36.49
N LEU A 227 -18.82 22.24 -36.90
CA LEU A 227 -17.37 22.13 -37.14
C LEU A 227 -16.62 22.06 -35.80
N ALA A 228 -16.88 22.99 -34.88
CA ALA A 228 -16.27 23.05 -33.55
C ALA A 228 -16.44 21.74 -32.77
N VAL A 229 -17.64 21.16 -32.72
CA VAL A 229 -17.89 19.86 -32.07
C VAL A 229 -17.15 18.70 -32.77
N THR A 230 -16.83 18.82 -34.07
CA THR A 230 -16.02 17.82 -34.78
C THR A 230 -14.53 17.98 -34.50
N LEU A 231 -14.04 19.22 -34.36
CA LEU A 231 -12.66 19.51 -33.95
C LEU A 231 -12.42 19.09 -32.50
N LEU A 232 -13.36 19.35 -31.59
CA LEU A 232 -13.32 18.87 -30.20
C LEU A 232 -13.36 17.33 -30.13
N ALA A 233 -14.18 16.67 -30.95
CA ALA A 233 -14.20 15.20 -31.02
C ALA A 233 -12.89 14.62 -31.58
N LEU A 234 -12.24 15.29 -32.55
CA LEU A 234 -10.93 14.89 -33.05
C LEU A 234 -9.84 15.11 -32.00
N GLY A 235 -9.82 16.27 -31.35
CA GLY A 235 -8.89 16.60 -30.27
C GLY A 235 -8.98 15.61 -29.10
N LEU A 236 -10.19 15.26 -28.66
CA LEU A 236 -10.39 14.25 -27.61
C LEU A 236 -9.83 12.86 -28.00
N VAL A 237 -10.02 12.44 -29.25
CA VAL A 237 -9.49 11.16 -29.76
C VAL A 237 -7.96 11.19 -29.84
N VAL A 238 -7.35 12.30 -30.28
CA VAL A 238 -5.89 12.46 -30.31
C VAL A 238 -5.30 12.50 -28.89
N VAL A 239 -5.90 13.27 -27.98
CA VAL A 239 -5.50 13.32 -26.56
C VAL A 239 -5.57 11.94 -25.92
N ALA A 240 -6.60 11.14 -26.21
CA ALA A 240 -6.74 9.79 -25.66
C ALA A 240 -5.71 8.78 -26.22
N LEU A 241 -5.34 8.88 -27.51
CA LEU A 241 -4.29 8.04 -28.11
C LEU A 241 -2.88 8.38 -27.60
N LEU A 242 -2.68 9.65 -27.21
CA LEU A 242 -1.41 10.18 -26.72
C LEU A 242 -1.31 10.24 -25.19
N LEU A 243 -2.39 9.95 -24.46
CA LEU A 243 -2.45 10.05 -23.00
C LEU A 243 -1.42 9.11 -22.36
N PRO A 244 -0.36 9.61 -21.71
CA PRO A 244 0.63 8.79 -21.02
C PRO A 244 0.01 8.01 -19.86
N ASN A 245 0.72 6.99 -19.35
CA ASN A 245 0.31 6.21 -18.19
C ASN A 245 1.03 6.62 -16.88
N LYS A 246 1.85 7.67 -16.91
CA LYS A 246 2.51 8.28 -15.73
C LYS A 246 2.28 9.78 -15.69
N GLN A 247 2.05 10.32 -14.49
CA GLN A 247 1.84 11.76 -14.28
C GLN A 247 3.02 12.61 -14.76
N GLU A 248 4.24 12.14 -14.52
CA GLU A 248 5.50 12.79 -14.92
C GLU A 248 5.56 13.07 -16.42
N GLN A 249 4.95 12.22 -17.24
CA GLN A 249 4.98 12.30 -18.71
C GLN A 249 3.91 13.25 -19.28
N LEU A 250 3.06 13.86 -18.44
CA LEU A 250 1.98 14.78 -18.83
C LEU A 250 2.52 16.18 -19.21
N HIS A 251 3.42 16.24 -20.17
CA HIS A 251 3.93 17.49 -20.75
C HIS A 251 3.11 17.88 -21.99
N LEU A 252 2.98 19.19 -22.25
CA LEU A 252 2.29 19.69 -23.46
C LEU A 252 2.92 19.15 -24.76
N ALA A 253 4.23 18.92 -24.77
CA ALA A 253 4.96 18.33 -25.90
C ALA A 253 4.64 16.84 -26.14
N ALA A 254 4.03 16.10 -25.20
CA ALA A 254 3.52 14.76 -25.49
C ALA A 254 2.32 14.80 -26.46
N PHE A 255 1.57 15.91 -26.48
CA PHE A 255 0.36 16.09 -27.28
C PHE A 255 0.61 16.75 -28.66
N THR A 256 1.85 17.09 -29.00
CA THR A 256 2.23 17.55 -30.36
C THR A 256 2.50 16.39 -31.33
N ARG A 257 2.55 15.15 -30.80
CA ARG A 257 2.73 13.91 -31.56
C ARG A 257 1.57 13.66 -32.53
N ILE A 258 1.87 12.98 -33.64
CA ILE A 258 0.89 12.43 -34.58
C ILE A 258 0.84 10.91 -34.35
N PRO A 259 -0.21 10.36 -33.69
CA PRO A 259 -0.32 8.92 -33.47
C PRO A 259 -0.68 8.19 -34.76
N VAL A 260 0.10 7.17 -35.13
CA VAL A 260 -0.11 6.38 -36.36
C VAL A 260 -1.48 5.68 -36.35
N GLU A 261 -1.99 5.37 -35.16
CA GLU A 261 -3.28 4.72 -34.92
C GLU A 261 -4.46 5.61 -35.36
N ALA A 262 -4.33 6.93 -35.27
CA ALA A 262 -5.33 7.84 -35.81
C ALA A 262 -5.38 7.80 -37.34
N LEU A 263 -4.22 7.60 -37.99
CA LEU A 263 -4.10 7.50 -39.45
C LEU A 263 -4.68 6.17 -39.96
N LEU A 264 -4.33 5.06 -39.30
CA LEU A 264 -4.88 3.73 -39.57
C LEU A 264 -6.40 3.68 -39.32
N GLY A 265 -6.85 4.23 -38.19
CA GLY A 265 -8.28 4.36 -37.88
C GLY A 265 -9.04 5.21 -38.89
N ALA A 266 -8.47 6.34 -39.33
CA ALA A 266 -9.05 7.18 -40.38
C ALA A 266 -9.13 6.43 -41.72
N ALA A 267 -8.10 5.68 -42.12
CA ALA A 267 -8.09 4.87 -43.34
C ALA A 267 -9.26 3.85 -43.36
N VAL A 268 -9.39 3.07 -42.28
CA VAL A 268 -10.47 2.08 -42.12
C VAL A 268 -11.85 2.74 -42.16
N LEU A 269 -12.02 3.87 -41.46
CA LEU A 269 -13.30 4.58 -41.43
C LEU A 269 -13.66 5.20 -42.80
N ILE A 270 -12.68 5.69 -43.56
CA ILE A 270 -12.90 6.19 -44.94
C ILE A 270 -13.28 5.03 -45.87
N ALA A 271 -12.61 3.88 -45.80
CA ALA A 271 -12.88 2.72 -46.63
C ALA A 271 -14.33 2.22 -46.44
N LEU A 272 -14.74 1.95 -45.20
CA LEU A 272 -15.98 1.24 -44.87
C LEU A 272 -17.27 1.96 -45.35
N PRO A 273 -18.31 1.20 -45.77
CA PRO A 273 -19.69 1.68 -45.94
C PRO A 273 -20.32 2.19 -44.64
N ARG A 274 -21.39 3.00 -44.73
CA ARG A 274 -21.99 3.72 -43.59
C ARG A 274 -22.36 2.83 -42.38
N ARG A 275 -22.94 1.64 -42.60
CA ARG A 275 -23.34 0.74 -41.51
C ARG A 275 -22.13 0.13 -40.77
N PRO A 276 -21.21 -0.62 -41.42
CA PRO A 276 -20.03 -1.16 -40.74
C PRO A 276 -19.09 -0.07 -40.20
N ARG A 277 -18.98 1.10 -40.87
CA ARG A 277 -18.23 2.24 -40.33
C ARG A 277 -18.73 2.69 -38.96
N ILE A 278 -20.04 2.73 -38.74
CA ILE A 278 -20.60 3.10 -37.43
C ILE A 278 -20.31 2.02 -36.39
N ALA A 279 -20.43 0.73 -36.75
CA ALA A 279 -20.08 -0.36 -35.84
C ALA A 279 -18.59 -0.33 -35.43
N VAL A 280 -17.69 -0.21 -36.39
CA VAL A 280 -16.23 -0.10 -36.14
C VAL A 280 -15.89 1.18 -35.37
N ALA A 281 -16.56 2.30 -35.63
CA ALA A 281 -16.36 3.53 -34.86
C ALA A 281 -16.85 3.42 -33.41
N VAL A 282 -17.97 2.73 -33.15
CA VAL A 282 -18.44 2.47 -31.78
C VAL A 282 -17.48 1.54 -31.04
N LEU A 283 -17.07 0.43 -31.66
CA LEU A 283 -16.15 -0.53 -31.05
C LEU A 283 -14.76 0.07 -30.82
N GLY A 284 -14.20 0.77 -31.80
CA GLY A 284 -12.91 1.45 -31.69
C GLY A 284 -12.91 2.57 -30.65
N GLY A 285 -13.98 3.39 -30.61
CA GLY A 285 -14.12 4.43 -29.58
C GLY A 285 -14.40 3.87 -28.18
N ALA A 286 -15.12 2.75 -28.05
CA ALA A 286 -15.27 2.05 -26.77
C ALA A 286 -13.92 1.47 -26.30
N CYS A 287 -13.15 0.84 -27.20
CA CYS A 287 -11.80 0.33 -26.91
C CYS A 287 -10.84 1.45 -26.47
N LEU A 288 -10.81 2.57 -27.21
CA LEU A 288 -10.04 3.76 -26.83
C LEU A 288 -10.50 4.34 -25.49
N GLY A 289 -11.80 4.30 -25.19
CA GLY A 289 -12.34 4.68 -23.89
C GLY A 289 -11.86 3.77 -22.75
N VAL A 290 -11.79 2.45 -22.97
CA VAL A 290 -11.21 1.50 -22.00
C VAL A 290 -9.73 1.81 -21.77
N LEU A 291 -8.95 2.01 -22.84
CA LEU A 291 -7.54 2.38 -22.75
C LEU A 291 -7.34 3.73 -22.03
N THR A 292 -8.23 4.70 -22.27
CA THR A 292 -8.22 5.99 -21.54
C THR A 292 -8.42 5.77 -20.03
N VAL A 293 -9.41 4.95 -19.65
CA VAL A 293 -9.67 4.61 -18.24
C VAL A 293 -8.50 3.84 -17.62
N LEU A 294 -7.88 2.91 -18.36
CA LEU A 294 -6.69 2.18 -17.90
C LEU A 294 -5.51 3.13 -17.68
N ASN A 295 -5.18 4.01 -18.63
CA ASN A 295 -4.07 4.96 -18.48
C ASN A 295 -4.29 5.95 -17.32
N LEU A 296 -5.52 6.41 -17.11
CA LEU A 296 -5.88 7.21 -15.93
C LEU A 296 -5.74 6.41 -14.62
N THR A 297 -6.13 5.13 -14.62
CA THR A 297 -5.97 4.25 -13.45
C THR A 297 -4.49 3.98 -13.17
N ASP A 298 -3.66 3.82 -14.21
CA ASP A 298 -2.20 3.68 -14.12
C ASP A 298 -1.54 4.92 -13.51
N ILE A 299 -1.98 6.13 -13.90
CA ILE A 299 -1.51 7.40 -13.32
C ILE A 299 -1.77 7.46 -11.81
N GLU A 300 -2.97 7.06 -11.37
CA GLU A 300 -3.32 7.03 -9.94
C GLU A 300 -2.61 5.89 -9.20
N PHE A 301 -2.52 4.69 -9.76
CA PHE A 301 -1.81 3.56 -9.15
C PHE A 301 -0.30 3.83 -9.00
N ASN A 302 0.33 4.56 -9.94
CA ASN A 302 1.72 4.98 -9.78
C ASN A 302 1.87 6.04 -8.67
N GLN A 303 0.95 7.00 -8.53
CA GLN A 303 0.99 8.00 -7.44
C GLN A 303 0.72 7.40 -6.05
N TYR A 304 -0.24 6.49 -5.92
CA TYR A 304 -0.66 5.91 -4.65
C TYR A 304 0.13 4.66 -4.25
N LEU A 305 0.41 3.75 -5.19
CA LEU A 305 1.01 2.42 -4.92
C LEU A 305 2.39 2.21 -5.57
N GLY A 306 2.95 3.24 -6.21
CA GLY A 306 4.30 3.21 -6.78
C GLY A 306 4.50 2.16 -7.88
N ARG A 307 3.42 1.78 -8.59
CA ARG A 307 3.42 0.80 -9.68
C ARG A 307 2.22 1.00 -10.61
N SER A 308 2.26 0.43 -11.82
CA SER A 308 1.07 0.35 -12.69
C SER A 308 -0.03 -0.57 -12.15
N PHE A 309 -1.25 -0.34 -12.66
CA PHE A 309 -2.46 -1.10 -12.39
C PHE A 309 -2.47 -2.41 -13.19
N ASN A 310 -2.78 -3.51 -12.50
CA ASN A 310 -2.94 -4.83 -13.10
C ASN A 310 -4.38 -5.32 -12.90
N VAL A 311 -5.17 -5.30 -13.97
CA VAL A 311 -6.61 -5.62 -13.99
C VAL A 311 -6.93 -6.97 -13.31
N ILE A 312 -6.03 -7.94 -13.34
CA ILE A 312 -6.23 -9.27 -12.72
C ILE A 312 -5.94 -9.25 -11.21
N LEU A 313 -4.87 -8.59 -10.80
CA LEU A 313 -4.43 -8.57 -9.39
C LEU A 313 -5.24 -7.57 -8.56
N ASP A 314 -5.53 -6.40 -9.14
CA ASP A 314 -5.95 -5.21 -8.40
C ASP A 314 -7.46 -4.99 -8.33
N TRP A 315 -8.26 -5.69 -9.16
CA TRP A 315 -9.73 -5.65 -9.06
C TRP A 315 -10.23 -5.98 -7.64
N GLN A 316 -9.48 -6.82 -6.93
CA GLN A 316 -9.76 -7.26 -5.57
C GLN A 316 -9.62 -6.12 -4.54
N LEU A 317 -8.80 -5.10 -4.82
CA LEU A 317 -8.54 -3.96 -3.94
C LEU A 317 -9.67 -2.91 -3.97
N LEU A 318 -10.65 -3.04 -4.87
CA LEU A 318 -11.76 -2.08 -4.99
C LEU A 318 -12.68 -2.09 -3.75
N ASP A 319 -12.90 -3.26 -3.14
CA ASP A 319 -13.66 -3.37 -1.88
C ASP A 319 -12.89 -2.82 -0.68
N ASP A 320 -11.56 -2.93 -0.68
CA ASP A 320 -10.69 -2.37 0.35
C ASP A 320 -10.60 -0.84 0.22
N ALA A 321 -10.45 -0.31 -0.99
CA ALA A 321 -10.50 1.12 -1.29
C ALA A 321 -11.85 1.75 -0.91
N ARG A 322 -12.96 1.05 -1.20
CA ARG A 322 -14.31 1.45 -0.74
C ARG A 322 -14.44 1.40 0.78
N SER A 323 -13.85 0.39 1.43
CA SER A 323 -13.84 0.27 2.90
C SER A 323 -13.05 1.41 3.54
N TYR A 324 -11.85 1.72 3.05
CA TYR A 324 -11.03 2.86 3.48
C TYR A 324 -11.77 4.20 3.33
N LEU A 325 -12.44 4.41 2.20
CA LEU A 325 -13.23 5.62 1.97
C LEU A 325 -14.44 5.72 2.90
N ALA A 326 -15.06 4.59 3.26
CA ALA A 326 -16.16 4.53 4.22
C ALA A 326 -15.72 4.76 5.67
N ASP A 327 -14.55 4.26 6.06
CA ASP A 327 -13.94 4.51 7.37
C ASP A 327 -13.42 5.96 7.51
N THR A 328 -12.92 6.56 6.42
CA THR A 328 -12.31 7.90 6.44
C THR A 328 -13.31 9.04 6.24
N LEU A 329 -14.29 8.89 5.33
CA LEU A 329 -15.26 9.94 4.97
C LEU A 329 -16.74 9.54 5.16
N GLY A 330 -17.00 8.33 5.67
CA GLY A 330 -18.35 7.83 5.93
C GLY A 330 -18.99 7.06 4.77
N GLY A 331 -19.79 6.04 5.11
CA GLY A 331 -20.35 5.08 4.15
C GLY A 331 -21.22 5.69 3.04
N THR A 332 -21.90 6.81 3.29
CA THR A 332 -22.69 7.52 2.26
C THR A 332 -21.79 8.16 1.20
N VAL A 333 -20.68 8.76 1.61
CA VAL A 333 -19.69 9.34 0.68
C VAL A 333 -19.05 8.23 -0.14
N ALA A 334 -18.66 7.12 0.49
CA ALA A 334 -18.10 5.95 -0.21
C ALA A 334 -19.07 5.33 -1.23
N LEU A 335 -20.37 5.25 -0.93
CA LEU A 335 -21.39 4.77 -1.87
C LEU A 335 -21.58 5.73 -3.05
N LEU A 336 -21.68 7.04 -2.79
CA LEU A 336 -21.84 8.05 -3.84
C LEU A 336 -20.59 8.13 -4.73
N ALA A 337 -19.39 8.01 -4.17
CA ALA A 337 -18.13 7.96 -4.91
C ALA A 337 -18.06 6.71 -5.81
N ALA A 338 -18.42 5.53 -5.29
CA ALA A 338 -18.43 4.29 -6.08
C ALA A 338 -19.43 4.36 -7.25
N VAL A 339 -20.65 4.86 -7.01
CA VAL A 339 -21.64 5.09 -8.09
C VAL A 339 -21.15 6.14 -9.08
N GLY A 340 -20.54 7.24 -8.58
CA GLY A 340 -19.95 8.29 -9.41
C GLY A 340 -18.83 7.78 -10.32
N ALA A 341 -17.94 6.93 -9.81
CA ALA A 341 -16.86 6.31 -10.57
C ALA A 341 -17.40 5.39 -11.70
N VAL A 342 -18.39 4.54 -11.40
CA VAL A 342 -19.04 3.69 -12.42
C VAL A 342 -19.73 4.54 -13.50
N LEU A 343 -20.44 5.61 -13.11
CA LEU A 343 -21.07 6.53 -14.05
C LEU A 343 -20.04 7.31 -14.89
N LEU A 344 -18.90 7.69 -14.30
CA LEU A 344 -17.79 8.36 -15.00
C LEU A 344 -17.15 7.43 -16.05
N VAL A 345 -16.86 6.17 -15.70
CA VAL A 345 -16.35 5.17 -16.65
C VAL A 345 -17.33 4.99 -17.81
N LEU A 346 -18.62 4.77 -17.52
CA LEU A 346 -19.65 4.64 -18.56
C LEU A 346 -19.78 5.91 -19.43
N ALA A 347 -19.62 7.10 -18.85
CA ALA A 347 -19.60 8.36 -19.58
C ALA A 347 -18.37 8.49 -20.49
N VAL A 348 -17.16 8.14 -20.03
CA VAL A 348 -15.94 8.14 -20.86
C VAL A 348 -16.09 7.20 -22.05
N LEU A 349 -16.55 5.95 -21.82
CA LEU A 349 -16.81 4.98 -22.89
C LEU A 349 -17.82 5.51 -23.92
N ALA A 350 -18.94 6.07 -23.44
CA ALA A 350 -19.99 6.60 -24.31
C ALA A 350 -19.55 7.84 -25.10
N VAL A 351 -18.84 8.78 -24.47
CA VAL A 351 -18.34 10.00 -25.11
C VAL A 351 -17.25 9.66 -26.14
N MET A 352 -16.35 8.72 -25.84
CA MET A 352 -15.30 8.32 -26.78
C MET A 352 -15.88 7.57 -28.00
N ALA A 353 -16.84 6.66 -27.79
CA ALA A 353 -17.60 6.04 -28.87
C ALA A 353 -18.34 7.08 -29.74
N LEU A 354 -18.98 8.08 -29.13
CA LEU A 354 -19.65 9.16 -29.86
C LEU A 354 -18.66 10.08 -30.60
N ALA A 355 -17.47 10.32 -30.06
CA ALA A 355 -16.41 11.11 -30.70
C ALA A 355 -15.85 10.41 -31.95
N VAL A 356 -15.47 9.12 -31.85
CA VAL A 356 -15.00 8.35 -33.01
C VAL A 356 -16.11 8.19 -34.07
N VAL A 357 -17.37 7.97 -33.65
CA VAL A 357 -18.52 7.98 -34.57
C VAL A 357 -18.71 9.36 -35.23
N ARG A 358 -18.45 10.46 -34.53
CA ARG A 358 -18.53 11.82 -35.08
C ARG A 358 -17.44 12.06 -36.13
N VAL A 359 -16.19 11.69 -35.83
CA VAL A 359 -15.04 11.79 -36.75
C VAL A 359 -15.25 10.90 -37.98
N GLY A 360 -15.64 9.63 -37.82
CA GLY A 360 -15.94 8.74 -38.95
C GLY A 360 -17.11 9.20 -39.83
N ASN A 361 -18.13 9.87 -39.26
CA ASN A 361 -19.19 10.52 -40.04
C ASN A 361 -18.77 11.86 -40.68
N PHE A 362 -17.62 12.44 -40.30
CA PHE A 362 -17.02 13.57 -41.00
C PHE A 362 -16.14 13.09 -42.15
N LEU A 363 -15.15 12.24 -41.87
CA LEU A 363 -14.23 11.65 -42.85
C LEU A 363 -14.96 10.96 -44.03
N GLY A 364 -16.08 10.32 -43.71
CA GLY A 364 -16.88 9.61 -44.71
C GLY A 364 -18.06 10.39 -45.30
N ARG A 365 -18.03 11.73 -45.26
CA ARG A 365 -18.93 12.61 -46.06
C ARG A 365 -18.37 12.91 -47.45
N ASP A 366 -17.10 13.29 -47.53
CA ASP A 366 -16.37 13.54 -48.77
C ASP A 366 -15.10 12.69 -48.75
N LYS A 367 -15.22 11.44 -49.21
CA LYS A 367 -14.10 10.50 -49.23
C LYS A 367 -12.92 11.05 -50.03
N ALA A 368 -13.15 11.80 -51.11
CA ALA A 368 -12.09 12.29 -51.98
C ALA A 368 -11.21 13.34 -51.26
N ARG A 369 -11.83 14.28 -50.54
CA ARG A 369 -11.09 15.24 -49.70
C ARG A 369 -10.44 14.56 -48.50
N SER A 370 -11.13 13.66 -47.81
CA SER A 370 -10.57 12.99 -46.63
C SER A 370 -9.43 12.02 -46.95
N THR A 371 -9.44 11.33 -48.10
CA THR A 371 -8.28 10.55 -48.56
C THR A 371 -7.09 11.44 -48.88
N ARG A 372 -7.27 12.58 -49.55
CA ARG A 372 -6.16 13.54 -49.80
C ARG A 372 -5.58 14.09 -48.49
N GLY A 373 -6.45 14.48 -47.55
CA GLY A 373 -6.02 14.96 -46.23
C GLY A 373 -5.26 13.88 -45.45
N LEU A 374 -5.74 12.64 -45.46
CA LEU A 374 -5.05 11.51 -44.85
C LEU A 374 -3.68 11.27 -45.49
N LEU A 375 -3.58 11.24 -46.83
CA LEU A 375 -2.31 11.06 -47.52
C LEU A 375 -1.29 12.17 -47.20
N LEU A 376 -1.73 13.42 -47.06
CA LEU A 376 -0.86 14.53 -46.65
C LEU A 376 -0.35 14.38 -45.21
N VAL A 377 -1.22 14.01 -44.27
CA VAL A 377 -0.80 13.80 -42.86
C VAL A 377 0.04 12.52 -42.71
N SER A 378 -0.23 11.46 -43.47
CA SER A 378 0.61 10.25 -43.52
C SER A 378 1.97 10.52 -44.15
N ALA A 379 2.06 11.35 -45.20
CA ALA A 379 3.34 11.79 -45.76
C ALA A 379 4.13 12.62 -44.73
N LEU A 380 3.49 13.58 -44.06
CA LEU A 380 4.10 14.35 -42.98
C LEU A 380 4.60 13.46 -41.83
N TRP A 381 3.78 12.51 -41.37
CA TRP A 381 4.16 11.52 -40.35
C TRP A 381 5.39 10.71 -40.79
N MET A 382 5.39 10.23 -42.04
CA MET A 382 6.50 9.47 -42.59
C MET A 382 7.78 10.31 -42.64
N THR A 383 7.72 11.55 -43.12
CA THR A 383 8.85 12.49 -43.15
C THR A 383 9.37 12.80 -41.75
N CYS A 384 8.48 13.05 -40.78
CA CYS A 384 8.87 13.25 -39.38
C CYS A 384 9.54 11.99 -38.79
N SER A 385 9.06 10.80 -39.13
CA SER A 385 9.63 9.53 -38.68
C SER A 385 10.99 9.24 -39.31
N THR A 386 11.15 9.44 -40.63
CA THR A 386 12.40 9.12 -41.34
C THR A 386 13.52 10.12 -41.06
N LEU A 387 13.17 11.36 -40.70
CA LEU A 387 14.13 12.40 -40.32
C LEU A 387 14.32 12.51 -38.78
N ASN A 388 13.71 11.60 -38.00
CA ASN A 388 13.67 11.63 -36.54
C ASN A 388 13.39 13.02 -35.95
N LEU A 389 12.39 13.73 -36.50
CA LEU A 389 12.06 15.09 -36.06
C LEU A 389 11.46 15.05 -34.66
N GLN A 390 11.97 15.91 -33.78
CA GLN A 390 11.58 16.03 -32.38
C GLN A 390 11.16 17.46 -32.02
N VAL A 391 10.25 17.60 -31.07
CA VAL A 391 9.99 18.86 -30.34
C VAL A 391 10.37 18.63 -28.89
N SER A 392 11.29 19.41 -28.33
CA SER A 392 11.71 19.29 -26.91
C SER A 392 12.13 17.86 -26.52
N GLY A 393 12.93 17.18 -27.36
CA GLY A 393 13.37 15.80 -27.14
C GLY A 393 12.32 14.72 -27.45
N ILE A 394 11.12 15.10 -27.88
CA ILE A 394 9.99 14.18 -28.12
C ILE A 394 9.76 14.00 -29.63
N PRO A 395 9.90 12.78 -30.20
CA PRO A 395 9.60 12.51 -31.61
C PRO A 395 8.15 12.86 -31.99
N LEU A 396 7.96 13.51 -33.14
CA LEU A 396 6.61 13.85 -33.63
C LEU A 396 5.83 12.62 -34.14
N ALA A 397 6.51 11.60 -34.66
CA ALA A 397 5.89 10.34 -35.07
C ALA A 397 5.76 9.41 -33.85
N SER A 398 4.62 8.72 -33.70
CA SER A 398 4.37 7.86 -32.53
C SER A 398 3.51 6.63 -32.82
N GLU A 399 3.87 5.51 -32.19
CA GLU A 399 3.13 4.22 -32.14
C GLU A 399 2.66 3.89 -30.71
N HIS A 400 2.31 4.92 -29.93
CA HIS A 400 2.11 4.83 -28.47
C HIS A 400 1.03 3.82 -28.06
N THR A 401 -0.13 3.83 -28.73
CA THR A 401 -1.25 2.95 -28.38
C THR A 401 -1.00 1.50 -28.79
N ILE A 402 -0.34 1.27 -29.94
CA ILE A 402 0.08 -0.09 -30.36
C ILE A 402 1.13 -0.65 -29.41
N THR A 403 2.09 0.17 -28.97
CA THR A 403 3.13 -0.22 -28.00
C THR A 403 2.53 -0.52 -26.62
N MET A 404 1.61 0.32 -26.12
CA MET A 404 0.88 0.05 -24.88
C MET A 404 0.05 -1.23 -24.94
N LEU A 405 -0.62 -1.52 -26.06
CA LEU A 405 -1.38 -2.76 -26.21
C LEU A 405 -0.48 -4.01 -26.18
N LYS A 406 0.68 -3.96 -26.86
CA LYS A 406 1.70 -5.02 -26.80
C LYS A 406 2.25 -5.18 -25.36
N TYR A 407 2.49 -4.07 -24.66
CA TYR A 407 2.96 -4.06 -23.28
C TYR A 407 1.96 -4.75 -22.34
N HIS A 408 0.67 -4.40 -22.41
CA HIS A 408 -0.37 -5.05 -21.60
C HIS A 408 -0.54 -6.55 -21.95
N GLU A 409 -0.43 -6.95 -23.23
CA GLU A 409 -0.47 -8.36 -23.63
C GLU A 409 0.72 -9.16 -23.07
N GLN A 410 1.92 -8.57 -23.09
CA GLN A 410 3.12 -9.19 -22.52
C GLN A 410 3.07 -9.24 -21.00
N ALA A 411 2.66 -8.15 -20.34
CA ALA A 411 2.49 -8.07 -18.88
C ALA A 411 1.45 -9.07 -18.35
N LEU A 412 0.35 -9.28 -19.10
CA LEU A 412 -0.64 -10.30 -18.80
C LEU A 412 -0.03 -11.71 -18.83
N ARG A 413 0.75 -12.04 -19.88
CA ARG A 413 1.42 -13.35 -20.00
C ARG A 413 2.54 -13.54 -18.98
N SER A 414 3.28 -12.49 -18.63
CA SER A 414 4.34 -12.57 -17.61
C SER A 414 3.74 -12.76 -16.23
N THR A 415 2.73 -11.97 -15.83
CA THR A 415 2.02 -12.11 -14.54
C THR A 415 1.51 -13.55 -14.33
N ILE A 416 0.86 -14.15 -15.34
CA ILE A 416 0.34 -15.53 -15.23
C ILE A 416 1.47 -16.57 -15.10
N ARG A 417 2.67 -16.31 -15.63
CA ARG A 417 3.84 -17.19 -15.46
C ARG A 417 4.50 -16.99 -14.10
N ASP A 418 4.71 -15.75 -13.73
CA ASP A 418 5.35 -15.28 -12.49
C ASP A 418 4.56 -15.72 -11.25
N GLU A 419 3.23 -15.57 -11.23
CA GLU A 419 2.39 -16.07 -10.12
C GLU A 419 2.44 -17.61 -10.02
N ARG A 420 2.61 -18.34 -11.15
CA ARG A 420 2.83 -19.81 -11.14
C ARG A 420 4.24 -20.21 -10.71
N GLU A 421 5.21 -19.30 -10.80
CA GLU A 421 6.57 -19.49 -10.32
C GLU A 421 6.66 -19.18 -8.82
N PHE A 422 6.07 -18.07 -8.39
CA PHE A 422 5.84 -17.74 -6.98
C PHE A 422 5.10 -18.86 -6.25
N ALA A 423 4.05 -19.44 -6.83
CA ALA A 423 3.32 -20.58 -6.24
C ALA A 423 4.14 -21.88 -6.11
N LYS A 424 5.33 -21.95 -6.70
CA LYS A 424 6.34 -23.01 -6.43
C LYS A 424 7.30 -22.55 -5.34
N THR A 425 7.88 -21.37 -5.51
CA THR A 425 8.82 -20.75 -4.55
C THR A 425 8.24 -20.67 -3.15
N ALA A 426 6.94 -20.33 -3.02
CA ALA A 426 6.25 -20.24 -1.74
C ALA A 426 6.07 -21.58 -1.00
N ARG A 427 6.33 -22.72 -1.66
CA ARG A 427 6.27 -24.07 -1.04
C ARG A 427 7.63 -24.53 -0.51
N ALA A 428 8.71 -24.12 -1.16
CA ALA A 428 10.08 -24.42 -0.74
C ALA A 428 10.55 -23.38 0.28
N ASP A 429 11.17 -23.83 1.37
CA ASP A 429 11.56 -22.96 2.48
C ASP A 429 12.87 -23.46 3.10
N ALA A 430 13.89 -22.61 3.16
CA ALA A 430 15.21 -22.92 3.71
C ALA A 430 15.18 -23.42 5.17
N PHE A 431 14.16 -23.05 5.95
CA PHE A 431 13.97 -23.45 7.35
C PHE A 431 12.71 -24.31 7.56
N GLY A 432 11.99 -24.67 6.50
CA GLY A 432 10.69 -25.35 6.59
C GLY A 432 10.75 -26.66 7.39
N ASN A 433 11.77 -27.48 7.17
CA ASN A 433 11.97 -28.75 7.89
C ASN A 433 12.77 -28.59 9.19
N THR A 434 13.24 -27.40 9.56
CA THR A 434 14.10 -27.21 10.75
C THR A 434 13.36 -27.60 12.04
N PRO A 435 13.92 -28.49 12.87
CA PRO A 435 13.32 -28.87 14.15
C PRO A 435 13.14 -27.69 15.09
N GLY A 436 12.07 -27.68 15.91
CA GLY A 436 11.77 -26.58 16.85
C GLY A 436 12.86 -26.32 17.90
N SER A 437 13.71 -27.31 18.20
CA SER A 437 14.90 -27.16 19.04
C SER A 437 16.07 -26.45 18.35
N GLN A 438 16.10 -26.43 17.01
CA GLN A 438 17.13 -25.82 16.16
C GLN A 438 16.68 -24.48 15.53
N LEU A 439 15.58 -23.90 16.02
CA LEU A 439 15.13 -22.55 15.66
C LEU A 439 15.45 -21.57 16.79
N VAL A 440 16.05 -20.42 16.43
CA VAL A 440 16.38 -19.28 17.30
C VAL A 440 16.94 -19.63 18.69
N PRO A 441 17.92 -20.56 18.82
CA PRO A 441 18.51 -20.89 20.12
C PRO A 441 19.17 -19.69 20.82
N GLY A 442 19.69 -18.71 20.06
CA GLY A 442 20.30 -17.49 20.60
C GLY A 442 19.34 -16.50 21.27
N LEU A 443 18.02 -16.72 21.20
CA LEU A 443 17.00 -15.84 21.80
C LEU A 443 16.24 -16.50 22.95
N ARG A 444 16.55 -17.75 23.34
CA ARG A 444 15.80 -18.47 24.39
C ARG A 444 15.80 -17.68 25.70
N GLY A 445 14.62 -17.59 26.34
CA GLY A 445 14.41 -16.81 27.56
C GLY A 445 14.17 -15.30 27.33
N LYS A 446 14.09 -14.83 26.08
CA LYS A 446 13.84 -13.42 25.73
C LYS A 446 12.43 -13.18 25.24
N ASP A 447 11.83 -12.07 25.65
CA ASP A 447 10.58 -11.56 25.09
C ASP A 447 10.90 -10.89 23.75
N MET A 448 10.40 -11.45 22.66
CA MET A 448 10.56 -10.88 21.32
C MET A 448 9.32 -10.09 20.93
N ILE A 449 9.47 -8.81 20.62
CA ILE A 449 8.41 -8.01 20.01
C ILE A 449 8.83 -7.61 18.60
N PHE A 450 7.99 -7.91 17.61
CA PHE A 450 8.08 -7.39 16.25
C PHE A 450 6.99 -6.34 16.07
N THR A 451 7.37 -5.08 15.86
CA THR A 451 6.44 -3.95 15.73
C THR A 451 6.57 -3.28 14.37
N PHE A 452 5.48 -3.17 13.62
CA PHE A 452 5.45 -2.33 12.42
C PHE A 452 4.89 -0.94 12.76
N ILE A 453 5.54 0.10 12.23
CA ILE A 453 5.03 1.46 12.22
C ILE A 453 4.50 1.73 10.80
N GLU A 454 3.18 1.80 10.67
CA GLU A 454 2.47 2.04 9.42
C GLU A 454 3.01 3.26 8.65
N SER A 455 3.24 3.10 7.35
CA SER A 455 3.77 4.11 6.43
C SER A 455 5.12 4.74 6.83
N TYR A 456 5.88 4.20 7.79
CA TYR A 456 7.17 4.75 8.21
C TYR A 456 8.26 4.50 7.16
N GLY A 457 8.34 5.39 6.18
CA GLY A 457 9.29 5.33 5.06
C GLY A 457 10.59 6.09 5.28
N ARG A 458 11.59 5.79 4.43
CA ARG A 458 12.86 6.54 4.34
C ARG A 458 12.67 8.05 4.11
N SER A 459 11.56 8.46 3.48
CA SER A 459 11.14 9.87 3.38
C SER A 459 11.16 10.60 4.72
N ALA A 460 10.66 9.97 5.79
CA ALA A 460 10.60 10.59 7.12
C ALA A 460 11.97 10.95 7.72
N ILE A 461 13.08 10.40 7.16
CA ILE A 461 14.46 10.62 7.63
C ILE A 461 15.27 11.44 6.60
N GLU A 462 14.76 11.66 5.37
CA GLU A 462 15.51 12.28 4.27
C GLU A 462 14.80 13.45 3.57
N ASP A 463 13.47 13.57 3.64
CA ASP A 463 12.77 14.75 3.10
C ASP A 463 13.02 15.99 3.98
N PRO A 464 13.46 17.13 3.42
CA PRO A 464 13.79 18.33 4.21
C PRO A 464 12.66 18.94 5.06
N ILE A 465 11.39 18.59 4.79
CA ILE A 465 10.22 19.04 5.57
C ILE A 465 9.94 18.08 6.75
N GLU A 466 10.27 16.79 6.58
CA GLU A 466 9.89 15.71 7.50
C GLU A 466 11.02 15.38 8.48
N ALA A 467 12.23 15.20 7.94
CA ALA A 467 13.42 14.76 8.66
C ALA A 467 13.77 15.62 9.90
N PRO A 468 13.69 16.97 9.89
CA PRO A 468 14.17 17.77 11.03
C PRO A 468 13.43 17.54 12.36
N GLY A 469 12.19 17.03 12.32
CA GLY A 469 11.43 16.64 13.51
C GLY A 469 11.60 15.16 13.89
N VAL A 470 11.63 14.28 12.88
CA VAL A 470 11.82 12.83 13.04
C VAL A 470 13.22 12.53 13.56
N ASP A 471 14.27 13.12 12.99
CA ASP A 471 15.66 12.96 13.43
C ASP A 471 15.87 13.37 14.89
N ARG A 472 15.25 14.48 15.31
CA ARG A 472 15.30 14.90 16.71
C ARG A 472 14.62 13.87 17.61
N THR A 473 13.45 13.38 17.21
CA THR A 473 12.70 12.36 17.96
C THR A 473 13.47 11.03 18.05
N LEU A 474 14.17 10.63 16.97
CA LEU A 474 15.04 9.45 16.94
C LEU A 474 16.30 9.64 17.80
N ALA A 475 16.91 10.82 17.80
CA ALA A 475 18.07 11.15 18.63
C ALA A 475 17.71 11.18 20.13
N ASP A 476 16.63 11.89 20.48
CA ASP A 476 16.12 12.00 21.85
C ASP A 476 15.70 10.61 22.38
N SER A 477 14.97 9.83 21.58
CA SER A 477 14.61 8.45 21.93
C SER A 477 15.82 7.52 22.04
N THR A 478 16.84 7.67 21.19
CA THR A 478 18.10 6.92 21.31
C THR A 478 18.80 7.25 22.62
N GLN A 479 18.84 8.52 23.02
CA GLN A 479 19.45 8.94 24.28
C GLN A 479 18.64 8.48 25.51
N ALA A 480 17.31 8.47 25.42
CA ALA A 480 16.42 8.01 26.47
C ALA A 480 16.54 6.49 26.69
N LEU A 481 16.48 5.71 25.61
CA LEU A 481 16.73 4.27 25.62
C LEU A 481 18.13 3.93 26.18
N ALA A 482 19.17 4.66 25.80
CA ALA A 482 20.52 4.44 26.33
C ALA A 482 20.60 4.65 27.85
N LYS A 483 19.90 5.66 28.40
CA LYS A 483 19.77 5.86 29.86
C LYS A 483 19.00 4.72 30.54
N ALA A 484 18.02 4.13 29.85
CA ALA A 484 17.32 2.93 30.30
C ALA A 484 18.12 1.62 30.11
N GLY A 485 19.35 1.69 29.56
CA GLY A 485 20.21 0.54 29.27
C GLY A 485 19.85 -0.25 28.01
N PHE A 486 19.04 0.33 27.12
CA PHE A 486 18.74 -0.21 25.78
C PHE A 486 19.68 0.37 24.73
N HIS A 487 20.25 -0.50 23.89
CA HIS A 487 21.04 -0.12 22.72
C HIS A 487 20.36 -0.62 21.44
N ALA A 488 20.67 0.01 20.31
CA ALA A 488 20.01 -0.25 19.03
C ALA A 488 20.99 -0.33 17.87
N LYS A 489 20.69 -1.20 16.89
CA LYS A 489 21.33 -1.24 15.57
C LYS A 489 20.26 -1.06 14.49
N SER A 490 20.48 -0.17 13.53
CA SER A 490 19.49 0.20 12.51
C SER A 490 20.03 0.21 11.08
N GLY A 491 19.18 -0.16 10.11
CA GLY A 491 19.49 -0.28 8.69
C GLY A 491 18.27 -0.04 7.80
N TRP A 492 18.37 -0.38 6.51
CA TRP A 492 17.32 -0.14 5.51
C TRP A 492 16.80 -1.44 4.88
N LEU A 493 15.48 -1.53 4.69
CA LEU A 493 14.83 -2.58 3.90
C LEU A 493 14.02 -1.97 2.74
N THR A 494 14.25 -2.42 1.51
CA THR A 494 13.36 -2.10 0.37
C THR A 494 12.08 -2.94 0.47
N SER A 495 10.94 -2.27 0.69
CA SER A 495 9.63 -2.90 0.83
C SER A 495 9.08 -3.44 -0.49
N ALA A 496 8.25 -4.49 -0.38
CA ALA A 496 7.48 -5.04 -1.49
C ALA A 496 6.27 -4.17 -1.88
N THR A 497 5.80 -3.28 -0.99
CA THR A 497 4.69 -2.36 -1.27
C THR A 497 5.08 -0.89 -1.05
N TYR A 498 4.17 0.04 -1.34
CA TYR A 498 4.38 1.49 -1.30
C TYR A 498 3.02 2.18 -1.12
N GLY A 499 2.94 3.20 -0.24
CA GLY A 499 1.75 4.05 -0.04
C GLY A 499 0.46 3.38 0.47
N GLY A 500 0.49 2.07 0.67
CA GLY A 500 -0.60 1.26 1.21
C GLY A 500 -0.33 -0.24 1.04
N GLY A 501 -1.26 -1.06 1.52
CA GLY A 501 -1.13 -2.52 1.45
C GLY A 501 -0.20 -3.10 2.51
N SER A 502 -0.10 -2.46 3.69
CA SER A 502 0.70 -2.80 4.88
C SER A 502 0.94 -4.31 5.08
N TRP A 503 -0.12 -5.12 4.97
CA TRP A 503 -0.09 -6.58 5.14
C TRP A 503 0.83 -7.32 4.15
N LEU A 504 1.07 -6.76 2.97
CA LEU A 504 2.02 -7.26 1.96
C LEU A 504 3.47 -7.08 2.46
N GLY A 505 3.79 -5.92 3.04
CA GLY A 505 5.07 -5.67 3.71
C GLY A 505 5.24 -6.57 4.94
N HIS A 506 4.23 -6.63 5.81
CA HIS A 506 4.21 -7.50 6.98
C HIS A 506 4.49 -8.97 6.62
N SER A 507 3.81 -9.48 5.59
CA SER A 507 4.00 -10.84 5.09
C SER A 507 5.37 -11.04 4.47
N THR A 508 5.90 -10.04 3.76
CA THR A 508 7.22 -10.10 3.12
C THR A 508 8.34 -10.24 4.16
N THR A 509 8.36 -9.38 5.18
CA THR A 509 9.33 -9.49 6.29
C THR A 509 9.21 -10.81 7.04
N MET A 510 7.99 -11.24 7.33
CA MET A 510 7.74 -12.41 8.18
C MET A 510 7.97 -13.73 7.46
N SER A 511 7.63 -13.85 6.17
CA SER A 511 7.79 -15.10 5.40
C SER A 511 9.11 -15.21 4.65
N GLY A 512 9.83 -14.10 4.43
CA GLY A 512 11.01 -14.10 3.57
C GLY A 512 10.70 -14.22 2.06
N LEU A 513 9.43 -14.22 1.67
CA LEU A 513 8.99 -14.23 0.27
C LEU A 513 8.65 -12.81 -0.18
N TRP A 514 8.91 -12.48 -1.44
CA TRP A 514 8.58 -11.17 -2.00
C TRP A 514 7.09 -11.11 -2.39
N ILE A 515 6.27 -10.50 -1.51
CA ILE A 515 4.82 -10.43 -1.63
C ILE A 515 4.43 -8.99 -1.92
N ASP A 516 4.31 -8.65 -3.20
CA ASP A 516 4.04 -7.30 -3.73
C ASP A 516 2.59 -7.12 -4.24
N ASN A 517 1.78 -8.17 -4.19
CA ASN A 517 0.39 -8.16 -4.66
C ASN A 517 -0.51 -9.14 -3.90
N GLN A 518 -1.83 -8.94 -4.04
CA GLN A 518 -2.85 -9.66 -3.27
C GLN A 518 -3.00 -11.14 -3.65
N ASN A 519 -2.62 -11.54 -4.87
CA ASN A 519 -2.64 -12.94 -5.27
C ASN A 519 -1.52 -13.74 -4.59
N ARG A 520 -0.31 -13.16 -4.50
CA ARG A 520 0.80 -13.74 -3.71
C ARG A 520 0.47 -13.88 -2.24
N TYR A 521 -0.17 -12.86 -1.64
CA TYR A 521 -0.62 -12.91 -0.25
C TYR A 521 -1.56 -14.10 0.01
N ARG A 522 -2.61 -14.26 -0.81
CA ARG A 522 -3.54 -15.40 -0.71
C ARG A 522 -2.85 -16.75 -1.00
N THR A 523 -1.90 -16.77 -1.93
CA THR A 523 -1.13 -17.98 -2.28
C THR A 523 -0.28 -18.46 -1.11
N VAL A 524 0.41 -17.57 -0.40
CA VAL A 524 1.25 -17.99 0.74
C VAL A 524 0.44 -18.26 2.01
N THR A 525 -0.58 -17.45 2.31
CA THR A 525 -1.39 -17.59 3.54
C THR A 525 -2.28 -18.82 3.55
N SER A 526 -2.54 -19.42 2.38
CA SER A 526 -3.21 -20.72 2.24
C SER A 526 -2.26 -21.93 2.29
N GLY A 527 -0.95 -21.71 2.37
CA GLY A 527 0.08 -22.74 2.47
C GLY A 527 0.76 -22.80 3.84
N ASP A 528 1.86 -23.56 3.93
CA ASP A 528 2.51 -23.87 5.21
C ASP A 528 3.85 -23.15 5.49
N HIS A 529 4.30 -22.29 4.57
CA HIS A 529 5.58 -21.57 4.61
C HIS A 529 5.87 -20.97 6.00
N LEU A 530 7.11 -21.10 6.49
CA LEU A 530 7.44 -20.81 7.87
C LEU A 530 7.60 -19.30 8.09
N THR A 531 6.54 -18.63 8.54
CA THR A 531 6.65 -17.26 9.03
C THR A 531 7.57 -17.20 10.25
N LEU A 532 8.26 -16.08 10.45
CA LEU A 532 9.14 -15.85 11.59
C LEU A 532 8.39 -16.04 12.92
N THR A 533 7.15 -15.55 13.00
CA THR A 533 6.22 -15.77 14.11
C THR A 533 5.91 -17.26 14.32
N LYS A 534 5.57 -18.02 13.25
CA LYS A 534 5.38 -19.48 13.29
C LYS A 534 6.67 -20.23 13.63
N ALA A 535 7.85 -19.66 13.36
CA ALA A 535 9.14 -20.24 13.76
C ALA A 535 9.34 -20.22 15.29
N PHE A 536 8.98 -19.11 15.96
CA PHE A 536 8.94 -19.07 17.44
C PHE A 536 7.91 -20.05 18.01
N GLN A 537 6.70 -20.10 17.42
CA GLN A 537 5.63 -21.01 17.84
C GLN A 537 6.04 -22.50 17.70
N LYS A 538 6.64 -22.88 16.57
CA LYS A 538 7.16 -24.23 16.27
C LYS A 538 8.23 -24.71 17.27
N THR A 539 8.82 -23.82 18.07
CA THR A 539 9.76 -24.21 19.13
C THR A 539 9.10 -24.71 20.41
N GLY A 540 7.81 -24.41 20.61
CA GLY A 540 7.06 -24.64 21.86
C GLY A 540 7.45 -23.75 23.05
N ALA A 541 8.54 -22.98 22.97
CA ALA A 541 9.18 -22.29 24.10
C ALA A 541 8.74 -20.82 24.29
N TRP A 542 7.87 -20.30 23.43
CA TRP A 542 7.21 -19.01 23.58
C TRP A 542 5.69 -19.18 23.51
N ASP A 543 4.95 -18.25 24.10
CA ASP A 543 3.55 -18.01 23.74
C ASP A 543 3.49 -16.94 22.65
N THR A 544 2.64 -17.11 21.63
CA THR A 544 2.60 -16.18 20.49
C THR A 544 1.33 -15.33 20.43
N VAL A 545 1.50 -14.01 20.27
CA VAL A 545 0.45 -13.00 20.43
C VAL A 545 0.46 -12.00 19.27
N GLY A 546 -0.68 -11.81 18.62
CA GLY A 546 -0.93 -10.68 17.71
C GLY A 546 -1.68 -9.53 18.39
N VAL A 547 -1.23 -8.29 18.20
CA VAL A 547 -2.00 -7.07 18.55
C VAL A 547 -2.23 -6.27 17.28
N MET A 548 -3.49 -6.26 16.83
CA MET A 548 -3.89 -5.98 15.45
C MET A 548 -5.02 -4.92 15.40
N PRO A 549 -4.75 -3.65 15.79
CA PRO A 549 -5.79 -2.62 15.91
C PRO A 549 -6.46 -2.29 14.57
N GLY A 550 -5.79 -2.47 13.42
CA GLY A 550 -6.41 -2.31 12.09
C GLY A 550 -7.38 -3.44 11.69
N VAL A 551 -7.37 -4.59 12.37
CA VAL A 551 -8.22 -5.74 12.01
C VAL A 551 -9.64 -5.52 12.56
N GLN A 552 -10.55 -5.19 11.64
CA GLN A 552 -11.99 -4.96 11.92
C GLN A 552 -12.90 -6.09 11.39
N LYS A 553 -12.34 -7.18 10.87
CA LYS A 553 -13.04 -8.34 10.28
C LYS A 553 -12.42 -9.64 10.81
N GLY A 554 -12.99 -10.81 10.50
CA GLY A 554 -12.35 -12.09 10.76
C GLY A 554 -11.05 -12.24 9.95
N TRP A 555 -9.97 -12.70 10.59
CA TRP A 555 -8.63 -12.78 10.01
C TRP A 555 -8.07 -14.21 10.16
N PRO A 556 -8.49 -15.18 9.32
CA PRO A 556 -8.03 -16.57 9.40
C PRO A 556 -6.52 -16.74 9.19
N GLU A 557 -5.87 -15.80 8.51
CA GLU A 557 -4.43 -15.77 8.22
C GLU A 557 -3.57 -15.67 9.50
N ALA A 558 -4.16 -15.29 10.65
CA ALA A 558 -3.52 -15.42 11.96
C ALA A 558 -2.95 -16.84 12.23
N LYS A 559 -3.60 -17.88 11.70
CA LYS A 559 -3.11 -19.27 11.78
C LYS A 559 -1.84 -19.51 10.97
N TRP A 560 -1.70 -18.84 9.83
CA TRP A 560 -0.49 -18.91 8.99
C TRP A 560 0.70 -18.17 9.62
N TYR A 561 0.43 -17.06 10.33
CA TYR A 561 1.41 -16.46 11.22
C TYR A 561 1.73 -17.33 12.46
N GLY A 562 1.00 -18.41 12.71
CA GLY A 562 1.19 -19.25 13.90
C GLY A 562 1.02 -18.46 15.20
N LEU A 563 -0.04 -17.65 15.29
CA LEU A 563 -0.38 -16.87 16.49
C LEU A 563 -1.40 -17.62 17.34
N ASP A 564 -1.01 -17.99 18.56
CA ASP A 564 -1.87 -18.71 19.52
C ASP A 564 -3.02 -17.82 20.02
N LYS A 565 -2.81 -16.48 20.01
CA LYS A 565 -3.80 -15.48 20.42
C LYS A 565 -3.71 -14.22 19.57
N VAL A 566 -4.85 -13.61 19.25
CA VAL A 566 -4.93 -12.31 18.56
C VAL A 566 -5.92 -11.39 19.26
N TYR A 567 -5.53 -10.12 19.43
CA TYR A 567 -6.39 -9.02 19.82
C TYR A 567 -6.62 -8.08 18.63
N ASN A 568 -7.84 -8.11 18.09
CA ASN A 568 -8.27 -7.22 17.03
C ASN A 568 -8.79 -5.86 17.57
N ALA A 569 -9.26 -4.97 16.68
CA ALA A 569 -9.77 -3.64 17.01
C ALA A 569 -10.78 -3.59 18.17
N PHE A 570 -11.60 -4.62 18.32
CA PHE A 570 -12.68 -4.69 19.31
C PHE A 570 -12.26 -5.37 20.62
N GLN A 571 -11.18 -6.17 20.59
CA GLN A 571 -10.73 -6.98 21.74
C GLN A 571 -9.71 -6.27 22.62
N VAL A 572 -9.02 -5.24 22.11
CA VAL A 572 -8.06 -4.43 22.88
C VAL A 572 -8.72 -3.53 23.93
N GLY A 573 -10.01 -3.18 23.76
CA GLY A 573 -10.83 -2.52 24.79
C GLY A 573 -11.02 -0.99 24.65
N TYR A 574 -10.64 -0.40 23.52
CA TYR A 574 -10.69 1.04 23.28
C TYR A 574 -12.13 1.60 23.18
N ARG A 575 -12.33 2.81 23.73
CA ARG A 575 -13.62 3.55 23.78
C ARG A 575 -13.47 5.05 23.44
N GLY A 576 -12.30 5.46 22.94
CA GLY A 576 -12.08 6.79 22.37
C GLY A 576 -12.59 6.89 20.91
N PRO A 577 -12.33 8.02 20.23
CA PRO A 577 -12.66 8.19 18.82
C PRO A 577 -11.61 7.51 17.92
N LYS A 578 -11.99 7.17 16.69
CA LYS A 578 -11.03 6.88 15.61
C LYS A 578 -10.24 8.14 15.25
N PHE A 579 -9.01 7.99 14.79
CA PHE A 579 -8.23 9.06 14.17
C PHE A 579 -8.21 8.81 12.66
N SER A 580 -9.27 9.29 11.99
CA SER A 580 -9.62 8.92 10.61
C SER A 580 -9.70 7.39 10.42
N TRP A 581 -8.83 6.78 9.60
CA TRP A 581 -8.83 5.32 9.41
C TRP A 581 -8.36 4.55 10.65
N SER A 582 -7.38 5.10 11.39
CA SER A 582 -6.81 4.44 12.57
C SER A 582 -7.89 4.28 13.65
N THR A 583 -8.08 3.04 14.10
CA THR A 583 -9.12 2.68 15.06
C THR A 583 -8.84 3.21 16.46
N MET A 584 -7.58 3.44 16.81
CA MET A 584 -7.12 3.98 18.10
C MET A 584 -5.66 4.47 18.02
N PRO A 585 -5.27 5.45 18.86
CA PRO A 585 -3.89 5.89 18.96
C PRO A 585 -2.93 4.79 19.42
N ASP A 586 -1.71 4.80 18.87
CA ASP A 586 -0.69 3.76 19.09
C ASP A 586 -0.27 3.63 20.56
N GLN A 587 -0.21 4.75 21.30
CA GLN A 587 0.01 4.77 22.74
C GLN A 587 -1.02 3.91 23.50
N TYR A 588 -2.29 3.91 23.06
CA TYR A 588 -3.32 3.03 23.64
C TYR A 588 -3.13 1.57 23.23
N ALA A 589 -2.79 1.29 21.96
CA ALA A 589 -2.55 -0.08 21.50
C ALA A 589 -1.38 -0.75 22.27
N LEU A 590 -0.33 0.02 22.57
CA LEU A 590 0.84 -0.41 23.34
C LEU A 590 0.52 -0.61 24.84
N GLU A 591 -0.23 0.29 25.47
CA GLU A 591 -0.72 0.09 26.85
C GLU A 591 -1.72 -1.07 26.94
N ALA A 592 -2.53 -1.30 25.89
CA ALA A 592 -3.38 -2.47 25.81
C ALA A 592 -2.56 -3.76 25.71
N PHE A 593 -1.51 -3.81 24.86
CA PHE A 593 -0.58 -4.95 24.79
C PHE A 593 0.07 -5.24 26.15
N GLN A 594 0.53 -4.19 26.86
CA GLN A 594 1.08 -4.30 28.21
C GLN A 594 0.05 -4.94 29.16
N ARG A 595 -1.11 -4.30 29.31
CA ARG A 595 -2.19 -4.71 30.22
C ARG A 595 -2.76 -6.10 29.92
N LEU A 596 -2.77 -6.52 28.65
CA LEU A 596 -3.37 -7.79 28.21
C LEU A 596 -2.40 -8.96 28.28
N GLU A 597 -1.14 -8.81 27.87
CA GLU A 597 -0.21 -9.94 27.73
C GLU A 597 1.19 -9.69 28.32
N HIS A 598 1.87 -8.59 28.01
CA HIS A 598 3.28 -8.39 28.38
C HIS A 598 3.49 -8.16 29.88
N SER A 599 2.49 -7.66 30.62
CA SER A 599 2.54 -7.55 32.09
C SER A 599 2.12 -8.82 32.85
N LYS A 600 1.82 -9.94 32.16
CA LYS A 600 1.34 -11.17 32.83
C LYS A 600 2.50 -12.00 33.36
N LYS A 601 2.27 -12.68 34.49
CA LYS A 601 3.14 -13.80 34.90
C LYS A 601 2.88 -14.96 33.94
N ARG A 602 3.94 -15.59 33.44
CA ARG A 602 3.93 -16.69 32.48
C ARG A 602 5.09 -17.64 32.77
N ASP A 603 4.96 -18.90 32.37
CA ASP A 603 6.04 -19.90 32.42
C ASP A 603 6.92 -19.87 31.16
N LYS A 604 6.53 -19.08 30.15
CA LYS A 604 7.25 -18.88 28.89
C LYS A 604 7.37 -17.38 28.55
N PRO A 605 8.46 -16.94 27.89
CA PRO A 605 8.52 -15.61 27.30
C PRO A 605 7.50 -15.43 26.16
N LEU A 606 7.26 -14.18 25.78
CA LEU A 606 6.35 -13.81 24.70
C LEU A 606 7.05 -13.67 23.35
N MET A 607 6.36 -14.06 22.29
CA MET A 607 6.58 -13.52 20.95
C MET A 607 5.36 -12.67 20.58
N GLY A 608 5.53 -11.35 20.61
CA GLY A 608 4.52 -10.36 20.24
C GLY A 608 4.70 -9.88 18.80
N PHE A 609 3.62 -9.85 18.05
CA PHE A 609 3.53 -9.24 16.72
C PHE A 609 2.52 -8.09 16.78
N VAL A 610 3.00 -6.85 16.74
CA VAL A 610 2.25 -5.63 17.01
C VAL A 610 2.22 -4.74 15.77
N ILE A 611 1.04 -4.26 15.39
CA ILE A 611 0.87 -3.31 14.29
C ILE A 611 0.43 -1.95 14.85
N LEU A 612 1.22 -0.90 14.61
CA LEU A 612 0.88 0.48 14.94
C LEU A 612 0.30 1.17 13.69
N THR A 613 -0.63 2.12 13.87
CA THR A 613 -1.49 2.63 12.78
C THR A 613 -1.71 4.14 12.77
N SER A 614 -1.19 4.88 13.75
CA SER A 614 -1.49 6.33 13.88
C SER A 614 -0.82 7.20 12.80
N SER A 615 0.15 6.64 12.08
CA SER A 615 0.83 7.21 10.92
C SER A 615 0.23 6.80 9.56
N HIS A 616 -0.96 6.17 9.54
CA HIS A 616 -1.72 5.93 8.30
C HIS A 616 -2.23 7.25 7.68
N GLN A 617 -2.40 7.27 6.36
CA GLN A 617 -3.12 8.36 5.68
C GLN A 617 -4.55 8.53 6.26
N PRO A 618 -5.07 9.77 6.37
CA PRO A 618 -4.61 11.00 5.75
C PRO A 618 -3.65 11.83 6.63
N TRP A 619 -3.12 11.29 7.74
CA TRP A 619 -2.27 12.01 8.71
C TRP A 619 -2.97 13.18 9.44
N ALA A 620 -4.30 13.14 9.51
CA ALA A 620 -5.12 14.09 10.26
C ALA A 620 -6.44 13.46 10.73
N PRO A 621 -6.97 13.84 11.92
CA PRO A 621 -6.23 14.47 13.01
C PRO A 621 -5.12 13.54 13.51
N ILE A 622 -4.05 14.09 14.07
CA ILE A 622 -2.96 13.31 14.70
C ILE A 622 -3.25 13.20 16.21
N PRO A 623 -3.08 12.02 16.83
CA PRO A 623 -3.09 11.92 18.28
C PRO A 623 -2.00 12.77 18.94
N LYS A 624 -2.17 13.08 20.22
CA LYS A 624 -1.15 13.73 21.06
C LYS A 624 -0.83 12.82 22.22
N MET A 625 0.44 12.68 22.57
CA MET A 625 0.85 11.91 23.75
C MET A 625 0.18 12.46 25.00
N VAL A 626 -0.46 11.59 25.78
CA VAL A 626 -1.02 11.90 27.10
C VAL A 626 -0.18 11.22 28.19
N PRO A 627 -0.26 11.63 29.47
CA PRO A 627 0.33 10.85 30.55
C PRO A 627 -0.25 9.42 30.55
N TRP A 628 0.61 8.41 30.69
CA TRP A 628 0.24 7.00 30.52
C TRP A 628 -0.82 6.54 31.54
N ASP A 629 -0.81 7.09 32.75
CA ASP A 629 -1.83 6.90 33.80
C ASP A 629 -3.20 7.49 33.45
N ARG A 630 -3.26 8.41 32.47
CA ARG A 630 -4.47 9.11 32.01
C ARG A 630 -5.11 8.48 30.77
N LEU A 631 -4.53 7.41 30.21
CA LEU A 631 -5.06 6.72 29.03
C LEU A 631 -6.45 6.11 29.28
N GLY A 632 -6.65 5.43 30.41
CA GLY A 632 -7.93 4.84 30.81
C GLY A 632 -8.48 3.85 29.77
N ASP A 633 -9.70 4.09 29.29
CA ASP A 633 -10.34 3.38 28.18
C ASP A 633 -10.09 4.04 26.80
N GLY A 634 -9.30 5.10 26.76
CA GLY A 634 -9.07 5.93 25.57
C GLY A 634 -10.03 7.11 25.42
N SER A 635 -11.03 7.28 26.29
CA SER A 635 -11.98 8.41 26.22
C SER A 635 -11.32 9.79 26.32
N VAL A 636 -10.13 9.89 26.92
CA VAL A 636 -9.30 11.11 26.98
C VAL A 636 -9.03 11.71 25.59
N PHE A 637 -8.93 10.87 24.55
CA PHE A 637 -8.63 11.31 23.19
C PHE A 637 -9.78 12.08 22.50
N LYS A 638 -11.00 12.08 23.06
CA LYS A 638 -12.17 12.79 22.47
C LYS A 638 -11.92 14.28 22.28
N GLY A 639 -11.27 14.95 23.25
CA GLY A 639 -10.93 16.37 23.13
C GLY A 639 -9.72 16.63 22.22
N ILE A 640 -8.89 15.61 21.95
CA ILE A 640 -7.68 15.72 21.13
C ILE A 640 -8.05 15.57 19.64
N GLU A 641 -8.92 14.61 19.33
CA GLU A 641 -9.46 14.38 17.98
C GLU A 641 -10.29 15.59 17.50
N ALA A 642 -11.29 16.00 18.30
CA ALA A 642 -12.18 17.11 17.95
C ALA A 642 -11.47 18.49 17.82
N ALA A 643 -10.27 18.64 18.40
CA ALA A 643 -9.42 19.82 18.30
C ALA A 643 -8.25 19.66 17.31
N GLY A 644 -8.20 18.56 16.55
CA GLY A 644 -7.16 18.27 15.58
C GLY A 644 -7.43 18.86 14.19
N THR A 645 -6.40 18.85 13.34
CA THR A 645 -6.52 19.15 11.90
C THR A 645 -7.53 18.21 11.23
N LYS A 646 -8.34 18.69 10.28
CA LYS A 646 -9.25 17.82 9.51
C LYS A 646 -8.57 17.31 8.24
N PRO A 647 -8.83 16.05 7.80
CA PRO A 647 -8.28 15.48 6.57
C PRO A 647 -8.38 16.39 5.33
N GLN A 648 -9.55 16.98 5.13
CA GLN A 648 -9.85 17.84 3.98
C GLN A 648 -8.95 19.09 3.91
N ASP A 649 -8.44 19.56 5.05
CA ASP A 649 -7.65 20.80 5.17
C ASP A 649 -6.17 20.57 4.78
N ILE A 650 -5.75 19.31 4.57
CA ILE A 650 -4.37 18.93 4.25
C ILE A 650 -4.23 18.05 3.01
N ILE A 651 -5.23 17.23 2.67
CA ILE A 651 -5.13 16.22 1.59
C ILE A 651 -4.87 16.81 0.20
N THR A 652 -5.20 18.09 0.00
CA THR A 652 -4.95 18.85 -1.25
C THR A 652 -3.65 19.66 -1.22
N ASN A 653 -2.97 19.77 -0.08
CA ASN A 653 -1.72 20.52 0.09
C ASN A 653 -0.55 19.54 0.32
N PRO A 654 0.39 19.39 -0.64
CA PRO A 654 1.53 18.48 -0.51
C PRO A 654 2.42 18.80 0.71
N THR A 655 2.87 20.05 0.85
CA THR A 655 3.75 20.50 1.95
C THR A 655 3.12 20.22 3.32
N ARG A 656 1.86 20.63 3.52
CA ARG A 656 1.15 20.40 4.78
C ARG A 656 0.90 18.91 5.06
N SER A 657 0.75 18.07 4.03
CA SER A 657 0.69 16.62 4.22
C SER A 657 2.02 16.01 4.65
N ARG A 658 3.17 16.51 4.15
CA ARG A 658 4.51 16.10 4.62
C ARG A 658 4.73 16.48 6.07
N GLU A 659 4.42 17.73 6.42
CA GLU A 659 4.51 18.22 7.81
C GLU A 659 3.68 17.37 8.78
N GLU A 660 2.43 17.02 8.43
CA GLU A 660 1.56 16.22 9.28
C GLU A 660 1.95 14.72 9.28
N TYR A 661 2.39 14.15 8.16
CA TYR A 661 2.97 12.79 8.12
C TYR A 661 4.21 12.69 9.02
N GLY A 662 5.17 13.61 8.89
CA GLY A 662 6.36 13.65 9.74
C GLY A 662 6.01 13.75 11.24
N LYS A 663 4.99 14.53 11.62
CA LYS A 663 4.47 14.60 13.00
C LYS A 663 3.82 13.28 13.44
N SER A 664 3.13 12.57 12.54
CA SER A 664 2.53 11.26 12.86
C SER A 664 3.58 10.17 13.11
N VAL A 665 4.67 10.16 12.33
CA VAL A 665 5.83 9.28 12.58
C VAL A 665 6.49 9.61 13.91
N GLN A 666 6.70 10.89 14.22
CA GLN A 666 7.23 11.33 15.53
C GLN A 666 6.36 10.82 16.69
N TYR A 667 5.02 10.91 16.57
CA TYR A 667 4.10 10.37 17.56
C TYR A 667 4.23 8.84 17.73
N SER A 668 4.19 8.06 16.65
CA SER A 668 4.23 6.59 16.72
C SER A 668 5.58 6.06 17.22
N VAL A 669 6.70 6.69 16.82
CA VAL A 669 8.03 6.39 17.38
C VAL A 669 8.07 6.71 18.87
N THR A 670 7.62 7.91 19.29
CA THR A 670 7.61 8.32 20.70
C THR A 670 6.76 7.40 21.58
N ALA A 671 5.60 6.95 21.08
CA ALA A 671 4.75 6.01 21.80
C ALA A 671 5.44 4.65 22.01
N LEU A 672 6.13 4.13 21.00
CA LEU A 672 6.84 2.85 21.05
C LEU A 672 8.10 2.91 21.93
N THR A 673 8.88 3.98 21.85
CA THR A 673 10.12 4.13 22.63
C THR A 673 9.83 4.35 24.10
N GLN A 674 8.86 5.21 24.45
CA GLN A 674 8.41 5.37 25.84
C GLN A 674 7.80 4.09 26.43
N TRP A 675 7.07 3.30 25.63
CA TRP A 675 6.57 1.99 26.08
C TRP A 675 7.73 1.05 26.44
N LEU A 676 8.77 1.00 25.61
CA LEU A 676 9.96 0.17 25.82
C LEU A 676 10.78 0.65 27.03
N GLU A 677 10.96 1.96 27.22
CA GLU A 677 11.59 2.52 28.43
C GLU A 677 10.84 2.16 29.71
N ARG A 678 9.50 2.23 29.66
CA ARG A 678 8.62 2.09 30.83
C ARG A 678 8.41 0.63 31.27
N TYR A 679 8.39 -0.30 30.33
CA TYR A 679 8.04 -1.71 30.59
C TYR A 679 9.08 -2.73 30.13
N GLY A 680 10.10 -2.31 29.38
CA GLY A 680 11.14 -3.19 28.84
C GLY A 680 12.20 -3.59 29.87
N ASN A 681 12.39 -4.91 30.00
CA ASN A 681 13.33 -5.53 30.93
C ASN A 681 14.62 -6.02 30.23
N ALA A 682 15.55 -6.65 30.95
CA ALA A 682 16.84 -7.10 30.38
C ALA A 682 16.71 -8.22 29.31
N ASN A 683 15.59 -8.94 29.32
CA ASN A 683 15.24 -9.99 28.36
C ASN A 683 14.33 -9.49 27.23
N THR A 684 13.87 -8.23 27.26
CA THR A 684 13.07 -7.66 26.16
C THR A 684 13.96 -7.33 24.96
N VAL A 685 13.54 -7.80 23.79
CA VAL A 685 14.14 -7.46 22.48
C VAL A 685 13.03 -6.98 21.55
N LEU A 686 13.18 -5.75 21.06
CA LEU A 686 12.26 -5.15 20.09
C LEU A 686 12.93 -5.12 18.71
N VAL A 687 12.30 -5.73 17.72
CA VAL A 687 12.50 -5.35 16.32
C VAL A 687 11.37 -4.41 15.93
N PHE A 688 11.69 -3.24 15.40
CA PHE A 688 10.67 -2.40 14.77
C PHE A 688 11.12 -1.85 13.43
N LEU A 689 10.16 -1.61 12.54
CA LEU A 689 10.41 -1.21 11.17
C LEU A 689 9.19 -0.51 10.57
N GLY A 690 9.40 0.19 9.45
CA GLY A 690 8.30 0.52 8.54
C GLY A 690 7.82 -0.70 7.75
N ASP A 691 6.58 -0.62 7.27
CA ASP A 691 5.99 -1.54 6.29
C ASP A 691 6.16 -1.03 4.85
N HIS A 692 6.02 0.27 4.62
CA HIS A 692 6.25 0.95 3.35
C HIS A 692 6.45 2.48 3.52
N GLN A 693 6.82 3.15 2.43
CA GLN A 693 6.75 4.61 2.31
C GLN A 693 5.28 5.11 2.26
N PRO A 694 4.99 6.38 2.59
CA PRO A 694 3.71 7.01 2.25
C PRO A 694 3.62 7.26 0.74
N ILE A 695 2.42 7.63 0.25
CA ILE A 695 2.13 7.92 -1.16
C ILE A 695 3.08 8.99 -1.75
N ALA A 696 3.29 8.98 -3.07
CA ALA A 696 4.28 9.81 -3.77
C ALA A 696 4.05 11.33 -3.60
N ARG A 697 2.82 11.77 -3.31
CA ARG A 697 2.51 13.17 -2.97
C ARG A 697 3.27 13.65 -1.73
N VAL A 698 3.52 12.74 -0.79
CA VAL A 698 4.28 12.95 0.46
C VAL A 698 5.74 12.61 0.23
N SER A 699 6.09 11.34 -0.02
CA SER A 699 7.49 10.89 -0.12
C SER A 699 8.25 11.40 -1.36
N GLY A 700 7.53 11.86 -2.40
CA GLY A 700 8.08 12.31 -3.68
C GLY A 700 8.00 11.23 -4.78
N ASN A 701 7.78 11.67 -6.02
CA ASN A 701 7.57 10.79 -7.19
C ASN A 701 8.73 9.83 -7.50
N HIS A 702 9.94 10.13 -7.02
CA HIS A 702 11.14 9.34 -7.23
C HIS A 702 11.69 8.71 -5.94
N ALA A 703 10.89 8.64 -4.87
CA ALA A 703 11.30 8.01 -3.62
C ALA A 703 11.64 6.52 -3.83
N SER A 704 12.72 6.05 -3.18
CA SER A 704 12.97 4.60 -3.10
C SER A 704 11.87 3.91 -2.30
N ARG A 705 11.74 2.59 -2.41
CA ARG A 705 10.79 1.81 -1.59
C ARG A 705 11.34 1.46 -0.20
N ASP A 706 12.38 2.17 0.26
CA ASP A 706 13.07 1.80 1.50
C ASP A 706 12.32 2.27 2.75
N VAL A 707 12.40 1.44 3.79
CA VAL A 707 11.92 1.69 5.15
C VAL A 707 13.07 1.44 6.14
N PRO A 708 13.16 2.20 7.24
CA PRO A 708 14.11 1.90 8.30
C PRO A 708 13.68 0.64 9.06
N ILE A 709 14.67 -0.06 9.60
CA ILE A 709 14.51 -1.14 10.59
C ILE A 709 15.51 -0.94 11.73
N SER A 710 15.08 -1.23 12.95
CA SER A 710 15.89 -1.19 14.17
C SER A 710 15.72 -2.47 14.98
N ILE A 711 16.83 -3.00 15.51
CA ILE A 711 16.83 -4.05 16.54
C ILE A 711 17.35 -3.43 17.84
N VAL A 712 16.58 -3.53 18.91
CA VAL A 712 16.81 -2.86 20.20
C VAL A 712 16.80 -3.87 21.35
N ALA A 713 17.83 -3.87 22.20
CA ALA A 713 17.99 -4.80 23.32
C ALA A 713 18.86 -4.22 24.44
N LYS A 714 18.74 -4.73 25.68
CA LYS A 714 19.71 -4.46 26.76
C LYS A 714 20.90 -5.42 26.77
N ASP A 715 20.68 -6.66 26.35
CA ASP A 715 21.73 -7.67 26.26
C ASP A 715 22.59 -7.44 25.00
N PRO A 716 23.87 -7.03 25.12
CA PRO A 716 24.71 -6.75 23.95
C PRO A 716 24.88 -7.98 23.06
N LYS A 717 24.77 -9.20 23.61
CA LYS A 717 24.88 -10.45 22.84
C LYS A 717 23.79 -10.58 21.76
N VAL A 718 22.68 -9.85 21.88
CA VAL A 718 21.63 -9.80 20.85
C VAL A 718 22.08 -8.95 19.65
N LEU A 719 22.85 -7.89 19.90
CA LEU A 719 23.38 -6.97 18.88
C LEU A 719 24.70 -7.46 18.30
N ASP A 720 25.53 -8.17 19.08
CA ASP A 720 26.77 -8.81 18.61
C ASP A 720 26.52 -9.79 17.47
N LYS A 721 25.37 -10.50 17.49
CA LYS A 721 24.95 -11.44 16.42
C LYS A 721 24.69 -10.76 15.07
N ILE A 722 24.46 -9.44 15.06
CA ILE A 722 24.17 -8.64 13.88
C ILE A 722 25.27 -7.60 13.59
N ALA A 723 26.39 -7.62 14.32
CA ALA A 723 27.50 -6.67 14.12
C ALA A 723 28.10 -6.73 12.70
N SER A 724 28.09 -7.91 12.06
CA SER A 724 28.54 -8.11 10.67
C SER A 724 27.56 -7.59 9.61
N TRP A 725 26.40 -7.05 9.99
CA TRP A 725 25.37 -6.57 9.06
C TRP A 725 25.65 -5.15 8.51
N GLY A 726 26.61 -4.42 9.09
CA GLY A 726 26.96 -3.05 8.69
C GLY A 726 25.91 -2.00 9.11
N TRP A 727 25.07 -2.32 10.11
CA TRP A 727 24.01 -1.45 10.59
C TRP A 727 24.52 -0.41 11.61
N THR A 728 23.94 0.79 11.55
CA THR A 728 24.32 1.99 12.32
C THR A 728 23.89 1.87 13.79
N ASP A 729 24.65 2.45 14.71
CA ASP A 729 24.25 2.56 16.12
C ASP A 729 23.15 3.61 16.34
N GLY A 730 22.18 3.29 17.21
CA GLY A 730 21.03 4.12 17.50
C GLY A 730 19.81 3.82 16.63
N LEU A 731 18.75 4.61 16.76
CA LEU A 731 17.47 4.39 16.07
C LEU A 731 17.40 4.93 14.63
N ARG A 732 18.34 5.80 14.23
CA ARG A 732 18.39 6.37 12.87
C ARG A 732 19.46 5.64 12.05
N PRO A 733 19.12 4.94 10.95
CA PRO A 733 20.11 4.40 10.02
C PRO A 733 20.93 5.54 9.37
N ALA A 734 22.19 5.28 9.02
CA ALA A 734 22.94 6.17 8.15
C ALA A 734 22.42 6.11 6.71
N HIS A 735 22.52 7.21 5.95
CA HIS A 735 22.02 7.30 4.57
C HIS A 735 22.65 6.26 3.63
N ASP A 736 23.89 5.87 3.90
CA ASP A 736 24.71 4.90 3.18
C ASP A 736 24.72 3.49 3.82
N ALA A 737 23.94 3.25 4.88
CA ALA A 737 23.83 1.94 5.50
C ALA A 737 23.31 0.88 4.51
N PRO A 738 23.71 -0.41 4.63
CA PRO A 738 23.33 -1.43 3.66
C PRO A 738 21.81 -1.60 3.50
N VAL A 739 21.32 -1.38 2.29
CA VAL A 739 19.92 -1.62 1.90
C VAL A 739 19.74 -3.07 1.46
N TRP A 740 18.80 -3.79 2.06
CA TRP A 740 18.42 -5.15 1.64
C TRP A 740 16.98 -5.20 1.15
N LYS A 741 16.62 -6.18 0.31
CA LYS A 741 15.19 -6.49 0.12
C LYS A 741 14.57 -6.92 1.44
N MET A 742 13.37 -6.43 1.75
CA MET A 742 12.60 -6.80 2.96
C MET A 742 12.45 -8.32 3.12
N SER A 743 12.31 -9.05 2.01
CA SER A 743 12.24 -10.52 1.98
C SER A 743 13.54 -11.22 2.43
N ALA A 744 14.69 -10.53 2.47
CA ALA A 744 15.95 -11.11 2.96
C ALA A 744 16.05 -11.10 4.51
N PHE A 745 15.16 -10.40 5.22
CA PHE A 745 15.26 -10.23 6.67
C PHE A 745 15.07 -11.54 7.44
N ARG A 746 14.02 -12.32 7.15
CA ARG A 746 13.69 -13.56 7.87
C ARG A 746 14.89 -14.51 7.99
N ASP A 747 15.47 -14.88 6.86
CA ASP A 747 16.52 -15.89 6.80
C ASP A 747 17.82 -15.40 7.44
N ARG A 748 18.13 -14.10 7.30
CA ARG A 748 19.26 -13.45 7.99
C ARG A 748 19.07 -13.44 9.50
N PHE A 749 17.88 -13.07 9.98
CA PHE A 749 17.53 -13.08 11.40
C PHE A 749 17.60 -14.50 11.99
N LEU A 750 16.96 -15.48 11.34
CA LEU A 750 16.99 -16.88 11.76
C LEU A 750 18.44 -17.40 11.85
N THR A 751 19.27 -17.12 10.83
CA THR A 751 20.69 -17.51 10.80
C THR A 751 21.50 -16.84 11.91
N ALA A 752 21.37 -15.52 12.10
CA ALA A 752 22.13 -14.76 13.10
C ALA A 752 21.85 -15.25 14.54
N TYR A 753 20.60 -15.60 14.85
CA TYR A 753 20.22 -16.17 16.14
C TYR A 753 20.37 -17.69 16.23
N GLY A 754 21.15 -18.28 15.32
CA GLY A 754 21.68 -19.65 15.41
C GLY A 754 20.75 -20.75 14.89
N SER A 755 19.77 -20.42 14.04
CA SER A 755 18.89 -21.43 13.47
C SER A 755 19.60 -22.26 12.40
N THR A 756 19.42 -23.58 12.41
CA THR A 756 20.03 -24.47 11.41
C THR A 756 19.10 -24.63 10.20
N PRO A 757 19.52 -24.33 8.95
CA PRO A 757 18.68 -24.54 7.78
C PRO A 757 18.45 -26.03 7.49
N HIS A 758 17.19 -26.45 7.42
CA HIS A 758 16.77 -27.73 6.85
C HIS A 758 15.70 -27.44 5.79
N PRO A 759 16.06 -27.41 4.50
CA PRO A 759 15.12 -26.99 3.47
C PRO A 759 13.95 -27.96 3.26
N SER A 760 12.75 -27.41 3.08
CA SER A 760 11.62 -28.09 2.44
C SER A 760 11.68 -27.92 0.92
N LYS A 761 11.21 -28.92 0.16
CA LYS A 761 11.26 -28.93 -1.31
C LYS A 761 9.95 -28.52 -2.01
N GLY A 762 8.86 -28.37 -1.25
CA GLY A 762 7.54 -27.90 -1.70
C GLY A 762 6.58 -28.96 -2.27
#